data_AF-A0A928W8T3-F1
#
_entry.id   AF-A0A928W8T3-F1
#
_cell.length_a   1.000
_cell.length_b   1.000
_cell.length_c   1.000
_cell.angle_alpha   90.00
_cell.angle_beta   90.00
_cell.angle_gamma   90.00
#
_symmetry.space_group_name_H-M   'P 1'
#
loop_
_entity.id
_entity.type
_entity.pdbx_description
1 polymer ?
#
loop_
_entity_poly.entity_id
_entity_poly.type
_entity_poly.pdbx_seq_one_letter_code
_entity_poly.pdbx_strand_id
1 'polypeptide(L)'
;MSKKRKYPPISIHPTLYGQLEVNWQQEYTNEFNCPDCQVGKMTRFAYQKRTTCKFRLGCNSCGKRIHLTNKIIGMGNRKNPPISHHPTLNGVLKINWDKEYKEEYNCPECNHGVLRYCHCNNKSVCKFRIYCESCQSKTLLNCRVANHIYNYLPTVECPNPLCTQIGHNRQKGWIYKDGEAADRCRCHFCGIRFKFNSTNAHSWVGSQSENKLSSFCFEDDVWNLQYFFDHPKGKSLNFTNIYPQWYRLKVKKYLHYLIKSRTYSPNYIQDQNYALKQLGEVIQQYQLQGKSDISRQVILSFLDACNTNQNGTINNKLRNIKQFLEWLELDVQYLIRNRDFLKESKSNANWLDQVTREAIKQNLSKIPAPIAHHYLVLEYTAARPGDLCQIAFDCLVEENGNWYIKFYQSKVERWHKILATREIRRVIEEQQQWIRQTFGSDYPYLFCHFRSFQETAYPDFANIRALPQPPKVKIAINPMVRIIRMLIEKEDIRSANGQKPHFTGKIIRPSRLQEVRTKYGMEAARLYADHKSSTTTFRHYAPPTREQVASVDLPFQELLMNPDNKFLPWQSLPESLLKNPQAHELDLEIAPRLVVYGHCALNPKTPCPVNLFPKCYGCSSFRPSTGKLPLYERQYEGEQQRLAEAETTGAELASEEAKATIEAMDKWLRELRRLANG
;
A
#
# COMPACT_ATOMS: atom_id res chain seq x y z
N MET A 1 -19.06 26.69 34.68
CA MET A 1 -20.21 26.91 33.76
C MET A 1 -19.99 26.17 32.44
N SER A 2 -20.78 25.13 32.16
CA SER A 2 -20.64 24.32 30.93
C SER A 2 -21.24 25.03 29.72
N LYS A 3 -20.42 25.41 28.73
CA LYS A 3 -20.88 25.92 27.43
C LYS A 3 -21.69 24.84 26.71
N LYS A 4 -23.02 24.88 26.83
CA LYS A 4 -23.93 24.03 26.05
C LYS A 4 -23.72 24.33 24.56
N ARG A 5 -23.27 23.34 23.81
CA ARG A 5 -23.16 23.40 22.34
C ARG A 5 -24.53 23.78 21.76
N LYS A 6 -24.62 24.94 21.11
CA LYS A 6 -25.78 25.35 20.31
C LYS A 6 -25.68 24.62 18.97
N TYR A 7 -26.67 23.78 18.68
CA TYR A 7 -26.80 23.12 17.37
C TYR A 7 -27.67 23.99 16.47
N PRO A 8 -27.44 24.02 15.14
CA PRO A 8 -28.33 24.71 14.23
C PRO A 8 -29.73 24.06 14.27
N PRO A 9 -30.81 24.85 14.22
CA PRO A 9 -32.19 24.41 14.42
C PRO A 9 -32.78 23.90 13.10
N ILE A 10 -32.06 23.00 12.44
CA ILE A 10 -32.37 22.54 11.10
C ILE A 10 -32.68 21.04 11.15
N SER A 11 -33.80 20.63 10.58
CA SER A 11 -34.13 19.21 10.37
C SER A 11 -34.13 18.87 8.88
N ILE A 12 -33.54 17.73 8.54
CA ILE A 12 -33.52 17.22 7.17
C ILE A 12 -34.43 16.02 7.05
N HIS A 13 -35.31 16.03 6.05
CA HIS A 13 -36.22 14.95 5.70
C HIS A 13 -35.93 14.46 4.28
N PRO A 14 -35.71 13.15 4.07
CA PRO A 14 -35.57 12.61 2.71
C PRO A 14 -36.91 12.68 1.97
N THR A 15 -36.93 13.19 0.74
CA THR A 15 -38.10 13.32 -0.13
C THR A 15 -37.86 12.70 -1.53
N LEU A 16 -38.90 12.59 -2.37
CA LEU A 16 -38.81 12.15 -3.78
C LEU A 16 -37.89 13.04 -4.61
N TYR A 17 -37.82 14.33 -4.30
CA TYR A 17 -37.11 15.35 -5.08
C TYR A 17 -35.77 15.75 -4.45
N GLY A 18 -35.32 15.05 -3.41
CA GLY A 18 -34.06 15.34 -2.71
C GLY A 18 -34.22 15.39 -1.20
N GLN A 19 -33.41 16.20 -0.52
CA GLN A 19 -33.52 16.41 0.93
C GLN A 19 -34.27 17.71 1.21
N LEU A 20 -35.38 17.64 1.95
CA LEU A 20 -36.09 18.80 2.46
C LEU A 20 -35.41 19.26 3.76
N GLU A 21 -34.85 20.45 3.73
CA GLU A 21 -34.25 21.10 4.88
C GLU A 21 -35.24 22.11 5.48
N VAL A 22 -35.62 21.91 6.75
CA VAL A 22 -36.52 22.81 7.49
C VAL A 22 -35.72 23.50 8.58
N ASN A 23 -35.53 24.81 8.44
CA ASN A 23 -34.89 25.66 9.43
C ASN A 23 -35.93 26.23 10.41
N TRP A 24 -36.13 25.55 11.53
CA TRP A 24 -37.11 25.91 12.56
C TRP A 24 -36.89 27.29 13.19
N GLN A 25 -35.68 27.86 13.10
CA GLN A 25 -35.42 29.22 13.58
C GLN A 25 -35.60 30.27 12.51
N GLN A 26 -35.59 29.96 11.21
CA GLN A 26 -35.83 30.94 10.14
C GLN A 26 -37.28 30.87 9.64
N GLU A 27 -37.81 29.68 9.47
CA GLU A 27 -39.14 29.44 8.89
C GLU A 27 -40.27 29.59 9.91
N TYR A 28 -39.97 29.46 11.21
CA TYR A 28 -40.96 29.49 12.29
C TYR A 28 -40.48 30.34 13.50
N THR A 29 -39.66 31.37 13.26
CA THR A 29 -39.10 32.22 14.33
C THR A 29 -40.21 32.90 15.13
N ASN A 30 -40.11 32.89 16.46
CA ASN A 30 -41.08 33.53 17.37
C ASN A 30 -42.50 32.96 17.33
N GLU A 31 -42.77 31.94 16.51
CA GLU A 31 -44.11 31.39 16.33
C GLU A 31 -44.64 30.57 17.52
N PHE A 32 -43.82 30.35 18.55
CA PHE A 32 -44.15 29.46 19.66
C PHE A 32 -44.13 30.19 21.00
N ASN A 33 -45.31 30.43 21.59
CA ASN A 33 -45.42 30.84 23.00
C ASN A 33 -45.12 29.65 23.92
N CYS A 34 -44.52 29.92 25.07
CA CYS A 34 -44.32 28.92 26.10
C CYS A 34 -45.68 28.56 26.71
N PRO A 35 -46.14 27.31 26.59
CA PRO A 35 -47.45 26.92 27.11
C PRO A 35 -47.51 27.00 28.64
N ASP A 36 -46.35 26.94 29.30
CA ASP A 36 -46.28 26.90 30.76
C ASP A 36 -46.29 28.27 31.44
N CYS A 37 -45.67 29.28 30.84
CA CYS A 37 -45.61 30.61 31.45
C CYS A 37 -46.33 31.67 30.63
N GLN A 38 -46.72 31.36 29.39
CA GLN A 38 -47.43 32.20 28.41
C GLN A 38 -46.77 33.53 28.03
N VAL A 39 -45.79 33.99 28.80
CA VAL A 39 -45.02 35.22 28.58
C VAL A 39 -43.76 34.98 27.74
N GLY A 40 -43.14 33.80 27.88
CA GLY A 40 -41.90 33.48 27.18
C GLY A 40 -42.12 32.86 25.80
N LYS A 41 -41.14 33.00 24.91
CA LYS A 41 -41.09 32.37 23.59
C LYS A 41 -40.20 31.14 23.60
N MET A 42 -40.56 30.11 22.84
CA MET A 42 -39.81 28.84 22.78
C MET A 42 -38.61 28.95 21.82
N THR A 43 -37.65 29.82 22.13
CA THR A 43 -36.51 30.14 21.24
C THR A 43 -35.21 29.39 21.59
N ARG A 44 -35.16 28.62 22.68
CA ARG A 44 -33.95 27.88 23.08
C ARG A 44 -33.94 26.46 22.52
N PHE A 45 -33.15 26.22 21.48
CA PHE A 45 -33.03 24.90 20.85
C PHE A 45 -31.98 24.02 21.54
N ALA A 46 -32.28 22.73 21.74
CA ALA A 46 -31.34 21.76 22.29
C ALA A 46 -31.46 20.39 21.61
N TYR A 47 -30.33 19.80 21.23
CA TYR A 47 -30.24 18.44 20.69
C TYR A 47 -29.71 17.45 21.73
N GLN A 48 -30.32 16.25 21.82
CA GLN A 48 -29.88 15.18 22.70
C GLN A 48 -29.60 13.87 21.94
N LYS A 49 -28.37 13.36 22.08
CA LYS A 49 -27.88 12.17 21.37
C LYS A 49 -28.57 10.85 21.77
N ARG A 50 -29.04 10.72 23.01
CA ARG A 50 -29.51 9.44 23.60
C ARG A 50 -31.04 9.29 23.67
N THR A 51 -31.80 10.26 23.18
CA THR A 51 -33.28 10.20 23.20
C THR A 51 -33.82 9.95 21.80
N THR A 52 -34.91 9.18 21.71
CA THR A 52 -35.64 8.91 20.45
C THR A 52 -36.16 10.18 19.77
N CYS A 53 -36.57 11.18 20.58
CA CYS A 53 -36.82 12.56 20.15
C CYS A 53 -35.58 13.40 20.38
N LYS A 54 -34.82 13.67 19.33
CA LYS A 54 -33.50 14.28 19.46
C LYS A 54 -33.54 15.81 19.57
N PHE A 55 -34.65 16.46 19.25
CA PHE A 55 -34.83 17.93 19.31
C PHE A 55 -35.77 18.36 20.44
N ARG A 56 -35.42 19.45 21.14
CA ARG A 56 -36.21 20.08 22.20
C ARG A 56 -36.22 21.61 22.03
N LEU A 57 -37.36 22.23 22.30
CA LEU A 57 -37.49 23.68 22.42
C LEU A 57 -37.58 24.06 23.91
N GLY A 58 -36.95 25.17 24.28
CA GLY A 58 -36.95 25.71 25.62
C GLY A 58 -37.47 27.15 25.63
N CYS A 59 -38.31 27.46 26.60
CA CYS A 59 -38.81 28.81 26.83
C CYS A 59 -37.66 29.74 27.22
N ASN A 60 -37.52 30.90 26.61
CA ASN A 60 -36.53 31.92 26.99
C ASN A 60 -36.79 32.54 28.36
N SER A 61 -38.06 32.67 28.79
CA SER A 61 -38.41 33.25 30.09
C SER A 61 -38.33 32.22 31.22
N CYS A 62 -39.20 31.18 31.23
CA CYS A 62 -39.29 30.26 32.36
C CYS A 62 -38.34 29.04 32.27
N GLY A 63 -37.65 28.84 31.15
CA GLY A 63 -36.68 27.75 30.99
C GLY A 63 -37.25 26.33 30.85
N LYS A 64 -38.57 26.17 30.98
CA LYS A 64 -39.26 24.89 30.73
C LYS A 64 -39.08 24.47 29.27
N ARG A 65 -39.02 23.15 29.06
CA ARG A 65 -38.69 22.56 27.76
C ARG A 65 -39.84 21.71 27.27
N ILE A 66 -40.21 21.88 26.01
CA ILE A 66 -41.13 20.99 25.32
C ILE A 66 -40.38 20.19 24.26
N HIS A 67 -40.84 18.98 24.05
CA HIS A 67 -40.42 18.20 22.90
C HIS A 67 -41.25 18.63 21.71
N LEU A 68 -40.63 18.76 20.54
CA LEU A 68 -41.37 18.78 19.28
C LEU A 68 -41.86 17.36 19.03
N THR A 69 -42.91 16.96 19.74
CA THR A 69 -43.63 15.70 19.53
C THR A 69 -45.07 16.00 19.21
N ASN A 70 -45.59 15.36 18.15
CA ASN A 70 -46.98 15.49 17.72
C ASN A 70 -47.91 15.07 18.87
N LYS A 71 -48.78 15.99 19.33
CA LYS A 71 -49.96 15.66 20.12
C LYS A 71 -51.18 15.76 19.21
N ILE A 72 -51.81 14.64 18.89
CA ILE A 72 -53.17 14.62 18.32
C ILE A 72 -54.11 14.60 19.53
N ILE A 73 -55.05 15.55 19.59
CA ILE A 73 -56.10 15.60 20.62
C ILE A 73 -57.35 14.94 20.04
N GLY A 74 -57.89 13.95 20.76
CA GLY A 74 -59.13 13.27 20.41
C GLY A 74 -58.93 11.93 19.69
N MET A 75 -59.59 10.90 20.25
CA MET A 75 -60.07 9.66 19.62
C MET A 75 -59.23 8.39 19.66
N GLY A 76 -59.93 7.32 20.05
CA GLY A 76 -59.60 5.92 19.85
C GLY A 76 -59.90 5.43 18.44
N ASN A 77 -59.48 4.18 18.22
CA ASN A 77 -59.58 3.35 17.01
C ASN A 77 -60.59 3.78 15.93
N ARG A 78 -60.14 4.51 14.90
CA ARG A 78 -60.49 4.36 13.46
C ARG A 78 -59.67 5.34 12.60
N LYS A 79 -59.48 4.97 11.33
CA LYS A 79 -58.65 5.63 10.29
C LYS A 79 -58.85 7.15 10.28
N ASN A 80 -57.83 7.90 10.70
CA ASN A 80 -57.80 9.38 10.63
C ASN A 80 -56.60 9.85 9.78
N PRO A 81 -56.72 11.00 9.08
CA PRO A 81 -55.70 11.54 8.19
C PRO A 81 -54.40 11.87 8.95
N PRO A 82 -53.21 11.79 8.31
CA PRO A 82 -51.93 12.03 8.96
C PRO A 82 -51.70 13.53 9.14
N ILE A 83 -52.45 14.13 10.06
CA ILE A 83 -52.38 15.55 10.38
C ILE A 83 -51.63 15.72 11.71
N SER A 84 -50.49 16.41 11.70
CA SER A 84 -49.83 16.83 12.93
C SER A 84 -50.29 18.22 13.36
N HIS A 85 -50.40 18.40 14.67
CA HIS A 85 -50.85 19.64 15.28
C HIS A 85 -49.70 20.24 16.08
N HIS A 86 -49.30 21.45 15.71
CA HIS A 86 -48.25 22.22 16.36
C HIS A 86 -48.86 23.50 16.93
N PRO A 87 -48.78 23.77 18.23
CA PRO A 87 -49.27 25.02 18.81
C PRO A 87 -48.45 26.20 18.27
N THR A 88 -49.08 27.24 17.73
CA THR A 88 -48.44 28.47 17.22
C THR A 88 -49.07 29.74 17.81
N LEU A 89 -48.53 30.92 17.52
CA LEU A 89 -49.05 32.22 17.98
C LEU A 89 -50.50 32.47 17.57
N ASN A 90 -50.90 32.01 16.37
CA ASN A 90 -52.17 32.35 15.75
C ASN A 90 -53.15 31.17 15.71
N GLY A 91 -52.90 30.13 16.52
CA GLY A 91 -53.73 28.93 16.60
C GLY A 91 -52.92 27.64 16.55
N VAL A 92 -53.55 26.53 16.19
CA VAL A 92 -52.88 25.24 15.99
C VAL A 92 -52.53 25.08 14.52
N LEU A 93 -51.23 25.11 14.19
CA LEU A 93 -50.74 24.75 12.85
C LEU A 93 -51.02 23.26 12.62
N LYS A 94 -51.89 22.99 11.66
CA LYS A 94 -52.24 21.63 11.22
C LYS A 94 -51.43 21.33 9.97
N ILE A 95 -50.45 20.43 10.05
CA ILE A 95 -49.69 19.96 8.89
C ILE A 95 -50.31 18.63 8.47
N ASN A 96 -50.97 18.59 7.32
CA ASN A 96 -51.51 17.38 6.75
C ASN A 96 -50.46 16.71 5.86
N TRP A 97 -49.73 15.75 6.41
CA TRP A 97 -48.63 15.06 5.72
C TRP A 97 -49.08 14.31 4.45
N ASP A 98 -50.35 13.90 4.35
CA ASP A 98 -50.91 13.26 3.14
C ASP A 98 -51.34 14.24 2.06
N LYS A 99 -51.45 15.54 2.39
CA LYS A 99 -51.84 16.58 1.43
C LYS A 99 -50.65 17.45 1.05
N GLU A 100 -49.85 17.82 2.03
CA GLU A 100 -48.75 18.77 1.88
C GLU A 100 -47.45 18.09 1.43
N TYR A 101 -47.34 16.76 1.60
CA TYR A 101 -46.14 15.98 1.26
C TYR A 101 -46.50 14.59 0.69
N LYS A 102 -47.64 14.48 -0.01
CA LYS A 102 -48.18 13.21 -0.52
C LYS A 102 -47.24 12.56 -1.52
N GLU A 103 -47.03 11.26 -1.40
CA GLU A 103 -46.12 10.46 -2.25
C GLU A 103 -44.64 10.84 -2.13
N GLU A 104 -44.29 11.89 -1.38
CA GLU A 104 -42.93 12.43 -1.34
C GLU A 104 -41.91 11.55 -0.60
N TYR A 105 -42.27 10.40 -0.04
CA TYR A 105 -41.36 9.63 0.83
C TYR A 105 -41.08 8.21 0.34
N ASN A 106 -39.85 7.98 -0.10
CA ASN A 106 -39.33 6.63 -0.37
C ASN A 106 -39.03 5.87 0.93
N CYS A 107 -39.31 4.57 0.94
CA CYS A 107 -38.91 3.70 2.03
C CYS A 107 -37.37 3.59 2.09
N PRO A 108 -36.72 3.97 3.20
CA PRO A 108 -35.25 3.96 3.32
C PRO A 108 -34.64 2.56 3.36
N GLU A 109 -35.45 1.52 3.60
CA GLU A 109 -35.00 0.13 3.70
C GLU A 109 -35.05 -0.59 2.35
N CYS A 110 -36.00 -0.24 1.46
CA CYS A 110 -36.15 -0.93 0.17
C CYS A 110 -36.00 -0.02 -1.06
N ASN A 111 -35.95 1.31 -0.90
CA ASN A 111 -35.82 2.33 -1.96
C ASN A 111 -36.83 2.29 -3.13
N HIS A 112 -37.75 1.32 -3.18
CA HIS A 112 -38.73 1.19 -4.24
C HIS A 112 -40.18 1.32 -3.75
N GLY A 113 -40.41 1.13 -2.45
CA GLY A 113 -41.74 1.27 -1.87
C GLY A 113 -42.02 2.68 -1.38
N VAL A 114 -43.22 3.18 -1.68
CA VAL A 114 -43.72 4.45 -1.16
C VAL A 114 -44.21 4.23 0.28
N LEU A 115 -43.85 5.14 1.18
CA LEU A 115 -44.34 5.12 2.56
C LEU A 115 -45.80 5.60 2.59
N ARG A 116 -46.76 4.66 2.57
CA ARG A 116 -48.20 4.98 2.44
C ARG A 116 -49.01 4.80 3.73
N TYR A 117 -48.67 3.82 4.56
CA TYR A 117 -49.52 3.47 5.71
C TYR A 117 -48.98 4.11 6.99
N CYS A 118 -49.78 4.98 7.59
CA CYS A 118 -49.46 5.64 8.84
C CYS A 118 -50.14 4.92 10.02
N HIS A 119 -49.39 4.58 11.06
CA HIS A 119 -49.93 3.99 12.29
C HIS A 119 -49.55 4.85 13.50
N CYS A 120 -50.55 5.24 14.28
CA CYS A 120 -50.36 5.95 15.54
C CYS A 120 -50.25 4.97 16.72
N ASN A 121 -49.19 5.04 17.53
CA ASN A 121 -49.08 4.23 18.76
C ASN A 121 -49.18 5.10 20.01
N ASN A 122 -50.22 4.86 20.80
CA ASN A 122 -50.61 5.68 21.93
C ASN A 122 -49.70 5.54 23.17
N LYS A 123 -48.85 4.50 23.24
CA LYS A 123 -47.95 4.23 24.37
C LYS A 123 -46.50 4.69 24.13
N SER A 124 -46.18 5.26 22.96
CA SER A 124 -44.84 5.71 22.61
C SER A 124 -44.71 7.23 22.63
N VAL A 125 -43.55 7.75 23.06
CA VAL A 125 -43.22 9.19 23.02
C VAL A 125 -43.16 9.72 21.58
N CYS A 126 -42.80 8.86 20.61
CA CYS A 126 -42.97 9.12 19.18
C CYS A 126 -44.26 8.46 18.70
N LYS A 127 -45.33 9.25 18.59
CA LYS A 127 -46.66 8.73 18.30
C LYS A 127 -46.86 8.27 16.85
N PHE A 128 -45.97 8.59 15.92
CA PHE A 128 -46.19 8.41 14.48
C PHE A 128 -45.17 7.47 13.83
N ARG A 129 -45.67 6.45 13.11
CA ARG A 129 -44.88 5.47 12.35
C ARG A 129 -45.42 5.39 10.94
N ILE A 130 -44.53 5.38 9.94
CA ILE A 130 -44.93 5.16 8.55
C ILE A 130 -44.35 3.83 8.08
N TYR A 131 -45.18 3.05 7.40
CA TYR A 131 -44.86 1.72 6.91
C TYR A 131 -44.71 1.78 5.39
N CYS A 132 -43.70 1.05 4.92
CA CYS A 132 -43.52 0.80 3.50
C CYS A 132 -44.56 -0.21 3.02
N GLU A 133 -45.28 0.11 1.94
CA GLU A 133 -46.23 -0.83 1.34
C GLU A 133 -45.53 -2.06 0.75
N SER A 134 -44.34 -1.88 0.17
CA SER A 134 -43.62 -2.96 -0.52
C SER A 134 -42.87 -3.91 0.41
N CYS A 135 -42.26 -3.41 1.50
CA CYS A 135 -41.42 -4.23 2.37
C CYS A 135 -41.87 -4.27 3.83
N GLN A 136 -42.99 -3.61 4.17
CA GLN A 136 -43.57 -3.56 5.52
C GLN A 136 -42.64 -2.99 6.61
N SER A 137 -41.46 -2.48 6.24
CA SER A 137 -40.52 -1.89 7.19
C SER A 137 -41.10 -0.62 7.80
N LYS A 138 -40.94 -0.48 9.12
CA LYS A 138 -41.37 0.70 9.87
C LYS A 138 -40.28 1.78 9.86
N THR A 139 -40.63 2.98 9.43
CA THR A 139 -39.79 4.17 9.56
C THR A 139 -40.39 5.10 10.60
N LEU A 140 -39.57 5.49 11.59
CA LEU A 140 -39.90 6.52 12.55
C LEU A 140 -39.62 7.87 11.88
N LEU A 141 -40.58 8.81 11.90
CA LEU A 141 -40.31 10.21 11.55
C LEU A 141 -39.47 10.88 12.66
N ASN A 142 -38.26 10.37 12.90
CA ASN A 142 -37.22 11.07 13.63
C ASN A 142 -36.03 11.33 12.69
N CYS A 143 -35.81 12.60 12.36
CA CYS A 143 -34.83 13.02 11.35
C CYS A 143 -33.43 12.40 11.58
N ARG A 144 -32.85 11.78 10.54
CA ARG A 144 -31.42 11.51 10.48
C ARG A 144 -30.70 12.84 10.22
N VAL A 145 -30.16 13.45 11.28
CA VAL A 145 -29.32 14.65 11.16
C VAL A 145 -28.01 14.26 10.47
N ALA A 146 -27.65 14.93 9.39
CA ALA A 146 -26.41 14.67 8.66
C ALA A 146 -25.17 14.91 9.54
N ASN A 147 -24.11 14.13 9.31
CA ASN A 147 -22.88 14.19 10.13
C ASN A 147 -22.28 15.59 10.20
N HIS A 148 -22.35 16.36 9.12
CA HIS A 148 -21.82 17.72 9.08
C HIS A 148 -22.56 18.71 9.98
N ILE A 149 -23.77 18.39 10.39
CA ILE A 149 -24.59 19.22 11.27
C ILE A 149 -24.33 18.88 12.74
N TYR A 150 -24.39 17.59 13.13
CA TYR A 150 -24.25 17.23 14.55
C TYR A 150 -22.79 17.09 15.04
N ASN A 151 -21.83 16.98 14.12
CA ASN A 151 -20.38 16.99 14.43
C ASN A 151 -19.70 18.31 14.03
N TYR A 152 -20.48 19.39 13.85
CA TYR A 152 -19.96 20.71 13.50
C TYR A 152 -18.96 21.24 14.54
N LEU A 153 -17.89 21.86 14.05
CA LEU A 153 -16.85 22.49 14.84
C LEU A 153 -16.83 24.01 14.57
N PRO A 154 -17.48 24.81 15.44
CA PRO A 154 -17.63 26.26 15.24
C PRO A 154 -16.35 27.07 15.52
N THR A 155 -15.25 26.42 15.88
CA THR A 155 -13.99 27.10 16.22
C THR A 155 -12.86 26.69 15.28
N VAL A 156 -13.18 25.96 14.21
CA VAL A 156 -12.19 25.41 13.27
C VAL A 156 -12.51 25.95 11.90
N GLU A 157 -11.50 26.54 11.28
CA GLU A 157 -11.59 27.07 9.92
C GLU A 157 -11.07 26.07 8.89
N CYS A 158 -11.56 26.21 7.66
CA CYS A 158 -11.08 25.44 6.53
C CYS A 158 -9.67 25.89 6.16
N PRO A 159 -8.66 24.99 6.20
CA PRO A 159 -7.28 25.36 5.91
C PRO A 159 -7.01 25.54 4.41
N ASN A 160 -7.94 25.09 3.55
CA ASN A 160 -7.82 25.29 2.10
C ASN A 160 -7.94 26.80 1.75
N PRO A 161 -6.90 27.44 1.19
CA PRO A 161 -6.94 28.85 0.82
C PRO A 161 -8.04 29.13 -0.22
N LEU A 162 -8.34 28.17 -1.09
CA LEU A 162 -9.36 28.28 -2.15
C LEU A 162 -10.81 28.16 -1.63
N CYS A 163 -11.01 27.83 -0.35
CA CYS A 163 -12.35 27.77 0.24
C CYS A 163 -12.78 29.18 0.65
N THR A 164 -13.54 29.86 -0.20
CA THR A 164 -14.07 31.21 0.06
C THR A 164 -15.42 31.23 0.78
N GLN A 165 -16.09 30.07 0.88
CA GLN A 165 -17.41 29.97 1.51
C GLN A 165 -17.33 30.11 3.03
N ILE A 166 -18.32 30.81 3.59
CA ILE A 166 -18.39 31.17 5.01
C ILE A 166 -19.49 30.36 5.71
N GLY A 167 -19.16 29.76 6.85
CA GLY A 167 -20.10 29.00 7.68
C GLY A 167 -21.04 29.88 8.51
N HIS A 168 -22.00 29.24 9.21
CA HIS A 168 -23.07 29.92 9.96
C HIS A 168 -22.59 31.00 10.95
N ASN A 169 -21.43 30.84 11.54
CA ASN A 169 -20.83 31.76 12.52
C ASN A 169 -19.75 32.67 11.92
N ARG A 170 -19.81 32.95 10.62
CA ARG A 170 -18.81 33.73 9.87
C ARG A 170 -17.41 33.10 9.79
N GLN A 171 -17.25 31.84 10.21
CA GLN A 171 -15.97 31.13 10.10
C GLN A 171 -15.69 30.75 8.63
N LYS A 172 -14.42 30.70 8.23
CA LYS A 172 -14.05 30.19 6.90
C LYS A 172 -14.39 28.69 6.81
N GLY A 173 -15.32 28.32 5.94
CA GLY A 173 -15.75 26.93 5.72
C GLY A 173 -16.77 26.38 6.73
N TRP A 174 -17.37 25.22 6.41
CA TRP A 174 -18.25 24.48 7.31
C TRP A 174 -17.59 23.19 7.76
N ILE A 175 -17.00 23.16 8.95
CA ILE A 175 -16.12 22.08 9.39
C ILE A 175 -16.83 21.12 10.32
N TYR A 176 -16.65 19.82 10.09
CA TYR A 176 -17.22 18.79 10.94
C TYR A 176 -16.30 17.59 11.13
N LYS A 177 -16.44 16.86 12.25
CA LYS A 177 -15.68 15.63 12.48
C LYS A 177 -16.09 14.52 11.50
N ASP A 178 -15.09 13.97 10.82
CA ASP A 178 -15.23 12.98 9.75
C ASP A 178 -14.73 11.61 10.24
N GLY A 179 -15.63 10.84 10.83
CA GLY A 179 -15.37 9.51 11.41
C GLY A 179 -15.21 9.50 12.93
N GLU A 180 -14.74 8.37 13.46
CA GLU A 180 -14.53 8.14 14.90
C GLU A 180 -13.20 8.71 15.42
N ALA A 181 -12.22 8.89 14.53
CA ALA A 181 -10.93 9.47 14.90
C ALA A 181 -11.11 10.91 15.38
N ALA A 182 -10.66 11.19 16.61
CA ALA A 182 -10.99 12.43 17.32
C ALA A 182 -10.51 13.71 16.62
N ASP A 183 -9.49 13.61 15.75
CA ASP A 183 -8.76 14.71 15.11
C ASP A 183 -9.13 14.95 13.63
N ARG A 184 -9.82 14.02 12.96
CA ARG A 184 -10.14 14.13 11.53
C ARG A 184 -11.37 14.98 11.27
N CYS A 185 -11.21 15.97 10.40
CA CYS A 185 -12.24 16.91 10.01
C CYS A 185 -12.42 16.93 8.50
N ARG A 186 -13.61 17.32 8.06
CA ARG A 186 -13.91 17.61 6.66
C ARG A 186 -14.61 18.95 6.55
N CYS A 187 -14.26 19.74 5.53
CA CYS A 187 -15.04 20.89 5.13
C CYS A 187 -16.21 20.43 4.25
N HIS A 188 -17.43 20.81 4.60
CA HIS A 188 -18.63 20.49 3.82
C HIS A 188 -18.61 21.17 2.44
N PHE A 189 -18.16 22.43 2.35
CA PHE A 189 -18.18 23.19 1.10
C PHE A 189 -17.14 22.74 0.07
N CYS A 190 -15.87 22.62 0.48
CA CYS A 190 -14.80 22.24 -0.45
C CYS A 190 -14.44 20.75 -0.42
N GLY A 191 -15.02 19.98 0.51
CA GLY A 191 -14.77 18.53 0.64
C GLY A 191 -13.41 18.17 1.25
N ILE A 192 -12.54 19.15 1.55
CA ILE A 192 -11.17 18.89 2.00
C ILE A 192 -11.16 18.18 3.35
N ARG A 193 -10.30 17.17 3.47
CA ARG A 193 -10.06 16.43 4.71
C ARG A 193 -8.76 16.88 5.35
N PHE A 194 -8.78 17.09 6.67
CA PHE A 194 -7.63 17.58 7.42
C PHE A 194 -7.70 17.20 8.90
N LYS A 195 -6.61 17.44 9.63
CA LYS A 195 -6.56 17.28 11.08
C LYS A 195 -6.66 18.65 11.74
N PHE A 196 -7.71 18.91 12.52
CA PHE A 196 -7.96 20.28 13.01
C PHE A 196 -6.94 20.78 14.05
N ASN A 197 -6.29 19.86 14.76
CA ASN A 197 -5.19 20.18 15.69
C ASN A 197 -3.82 20.25 15.00
N SER A 198 -3.75 20.03 13.68
CA SER A 198 -2.48 20.05 12.96
C SER A 198 -2.21 21.46 12.42
N THR A 199 -1.12 22.07 12.87
CA THR A 199 -0.58 23.31 12.30
C THR A 199 0.15 23.06 10.96
N ASN A 200 0.31 21.81 10.55
CA ASN A 200 1.14 21.46 9.42
C ASN A 200 0.30 21.26 8.15
N ALA A 201 0.61 22.03 7.10
CA ALA A 201 -0.12 22.07 5.83
C ALA A 201 -0.23 20.71 5.12
N HIS A 202 0.70 19.77 5.38
CA HIS A 202 0.60 18.40 4.86
C HIS A 202 -0.70 17.67 5.24
N SER A 203 -1.37 18.12 6.30
CA SER A 203 -2.61 17.50 6.77
C SER A 203 -3.77 17.68 5.79
N TRP A 204 -3.67 18.65 4.87
CA TRP A 204 -4.76 19.00 3.95
C TRP A 204 -4.32 19.17 2.49
N VAL A 205 -3.07 19.58 2.18
CA VAL A 205 -2.62 19.86 0.80
C VAL A 205 -2.81 18.66 -0.13
N GLY A 206 -2.41 17.47 0.30
CA GLY A 206 -2.62 16.24 -0.45
C GLY A 206 -4.10 15.80 -0.57
N SER A 207 -5.04 16.48 0.10
CA SER A 207 -6.47 16.17 0.03
C SER A 207 -7.23 17.08 -0.95
N GLN A 208 -6.55 17.97 -1.67
CA GLN A 208 -7.14 18.74 -2.75
C GLN A 208 -7.58 17.82 -3.90
N SER A 209 -8.59 18.26 -4.65
CA SER A 209 -9.08 17.61 -5.86
C SER A 209 -8.50 18.33 -7.08
N GLU A 210 -8.31 17.64 -8.20
CA GLU A 210 -7.67 18.18 -9.43
C GLU A 210 -8.28 19.51 -9.88
N ASN A 211 -9.61 19.63 -9.84
CA ASN A 211 -10.34 20.85 -10.23
C ASN A 211 -10.24 22.00 -9.20
N LYS A 212 -9.48 21.83 -8.11
CA LYS A 212 -9.31 22.78 -7.00
C LYS A 212 -7.88 22.74 -6.44
N LEU A 213 -6.88 22.47 -7.28
CA LEU A 213 -5.48 22.61 -6.92
C LEU A 213 -5.09 24.10 -6.90
N SER A 214 -4.29 24.51 -5.92
CA SER A 214 -3.70 25.86 -5.92
C SER A 214 -2.68 26.00 -7.07
N SER A 215 -2.10 27.17 -7.27
CA SER A 215 -0.91 27.25 -8.14
C SER A 215 0.28 26.57 -7.43
N PHE A 216 1.13 25.87 -8.17
CA PHE A 216 2.40 25.38 -7.64
C PHE A 216 3.32 26.58 -7.31
N CYS A 217 3.88 26.59 -6.10
CA CYS A 217 4.88 27.56 -5.68
C CYS A 217 6.12 26.80 -5.17
N PHE A 218 7.28 27.07 -5.77
CA PHE A 218 8.53 26.41 -5.38
C PHE A 218 8.92 26.76 -3.93
N GLU A 219 8.63 27.98 -3.49
CA GLU A 219 8.98 28.45 -2.15
C GLU A 219 8.19 27.76 -1.04
N ASP A 220 7.05 27.13 -1.36
CA ASP A 220 6.27 26.38 -0.37
C ASP A 220 7.05 25.19 0.17
N ASP A 221 6.89 24.89 1.46
CA ASP A 221 7.51 23.72 2.11
C ASP A 221 6.62 22.47 2.06
N VAL A 222 5.46 22.54 1.42
CA VAL A 222 4.60 21.39 1.15
C VAL A 222 4.16 21.41 -0.31
N TRP A 223 4.67 20.49 -1.11
CA TRP A 223 4.32 20.39 -2.53
C TRP A 223 3.27 19.31 -2.75
N ASN A 224 2.22 19.61 -3.51
CA ASN A 224 1.28 18.59 -3.99
C ASN A 224 1.88 17.88 -5.21
N LEU A 225 2.02 16.55 -5.15
CA LEU A 225 2.61 15.78 -6.25
C LEU A 225 1.68 15.65 -7.46
N GLN A 226 0.39 15.96 -7.32
CA GLN A 226 -0.58 15.94 -8.42
C GLN A 226 -0.30 17.01 -9.48
N TYR A 227 0.53 18.04 -9.20
CA TYR A 227 1.00 18.97 -10.24
C TYR A 227 1.94 18.32 -11.25
N PHE A 228 2.57 17.21 -10.89
CA PHE A 228 3.66 16.62 -11.67
C PHE A 228 3.35 15.20 -12.16
N PHE A 229 2.35 14.56 -11.57
CA PHE A 229 2.00 13.17 -11.84
C PHE A 229 0.49 12.99 -11.82
N ASP A 230 -0.05 12.21 -12.76
CA ASP A 230 -1.50 12.02 -12.89
C ASP A 230 -2.11 11.28 -11.69
N HIS A 231 -1.38 10.30 -11.11
CA HIS A 231 -1.93 9.43 -10.06
C HIS A 231 -0.90 9.04 -8.97
N PRO A 232 -0.31 10.00 -8.22
CA PRO A 232 0.71 9.69 -7.23
C PRO A 232 0.11 8.98 -6.00
N LYS A 233 0.74 7.87 -5.57
CA LYS A 233 0.28 7.09 -4.40
C LYS A 233 0.37 7.87 -3.08
N GLY A 234 1.39 8.69 -2.92
CA GLY A 234 1.44 9.71 -1.86
C GLY A 234 1.32 11.08 -2.50
N LYS A 235 0.49 11.93 -1.92
CA LYS A 235 -0.02 13.13 -2.61
C LYS A 235 0.79 14.40 -2.33
N SER A 236 1.78 14.35 -1.44
CA SER A 236 2.58 15.53 -1.12
C SER A 236 4.01 15.22 -0.68
N LEU A 237 4.92 16.14 -0.92
CA LEU A 237 6.24 16.23 -0.28
C LEU A 237 6.20 17.28 0.83
N ASN A 238 6.91 17.04 1.93
CA ASN A 238 7.00 17.96 3.06
C ASN A 238 8.47 18.21 3.41
N PHE A 239 8.86 19.48 3.41
CA PHE A 239 10.20 19.99 3.67
C PHE A 239 10.32 20.72 5.01
N THR A 240 9.22 20.93 5.75
CA THR A 240 9.16 21.71 7.00
C THR A 240 10.14 21.23 8.07
N ASN A 241 10.44 19.93 8.08
CA ASN A 241 11.35 19.31 9.04
C ASN A 241 12.74 19.03 8.45
N ILE A 242 13.14 19.76 7.41
CA ILE A 242 14.49 19.67 6.85
C ILE A 242 15.23 20.94 7.26
N TYR A 243 16.32 20.77 7.99
CA TYR A 243 17.16 21.85 8.48
C TYR A 243 18.62 21.53 8.16
N PRO A 244 19.51 22.53 8.14
CA PRO A 244 19.25 23.99 8.14
C PRO A 244 18.66 24.49 6.81
N GLN A 245 18.34 25.80 6.74
CA GLN A 245 17.63 26.39 5.58
C GLN A 245 18.37 26.21 4.25
N TRP A 246 19.71 26.34 4.25
CA TRP A 246 20.52 26.13 3.05
C TRP A 246 20.36 24.70 2.52
N TYR A 247 20.30 23.71 3.42
CA TYR A 247 20.16 22.30 3.09
C TYR A 247 18.77 22.01 2.53
N ARG A 248 17.73 22.54 3.18
CA ARG A 248 16.34 22.47 2.68
C ARG A 248 16.23 22.98 1.24
N LEU A 249 16.83 24.13 0.94
CA LEU A 249 16.82 24.71 -0.39
C LEU A 249 17.50 23.77 -1.42
N LYS A 250 18.62 23.14 -1.06
CA LYS A 250 19.30 22.17 -1.93
C LYS A 250 18.48 20.92 -2.15
N VAL A 251 17.83 20.37 -1.11
CA VAL A 251 16.91 19.23 -1.24
C VAL A 251 15.74 19.57 -2.16
N LYS A 252 15.09 20.74 -1.98
CA LYS A 252 14.01 21.21 -2.87
C LYS A 252 14.47 21.30 -4.32
N LYS A 253 15.62 21.92 -4.58
CA LYS A 253 16.20 22.02 -5.94
C LYS A 253 16.46 20.64 -6.56
N TYR A 254 17.04 19.72 -5.80
CA TYR A 254 17.32 18.36 -6.26
C TYR A 254 16.04 17.57 -6.56
N LEU A 255 15.07 17.54 -5.64
CA LEU A 255 13.82 16.80 -5.90
C LEU A 255 13.03 17.41 -7.06
N HIS A 256 13.04 18.74 -7.22
CA HIS A 256 12.44 19.40 -8.37
C HIS A 256 13.15 19.05 -9.68
N TYR A 257 14.48 18.95 -9.68
CA TYR A 257 15.26 18.46 -10.81
C TYR A 257 14.86 17.02 -11.19
N LEU A 258 14.78 16.11 -10.21
CA LEU A 258 14.35 14.73 -10.44
C LEU A 258 12.93 14.65 -11.00
N ILE A 259 12.01 15.46 -10.47
CA ILE A 259 10.62 15.54 -10.96
C ILE A 259 10.59 16.02 -12.41
N LYS A 260 11.33 17.08 -12.74
CA LYS A 260 11.40 17.64 -14.10
C LYS A 260 12.00 16.68 -15.13
N SER A 261 12.86 15.75 -14.72
CA SER A 261 13.42 14.74 -15.62
C SER A 261 12.39 13.75 -16.18
N ARG A 262 11.18 13.65 -15.57
CA ARG A 262 10.11 12.68 -15.91
C ARG A 262 10.53 11.21 -15.95
N THR A 263 11.73 10.89 -15.46
CA THR A 263 12.30 9.54 -15.50
C THR A 263 11.94 8.75 -14.23
N TYR A 264 11.68 9.45 -13.13
CA TYR A 264 11.50 8.83 -11.82
C TYR A 264 10.05 8.80 -11.36
N SER A 265 9.64 7.65 -10.81
CA SER A 265 8.29 7.48 -10.26
C SER A 265 8.05 8.31 -8.97
N PRO A 266 6.80 8.65 -8.64
CA PRO A 266 6.47 9.37 -7.41
C PRO A 266 6.98 8.71 -6.12
N ASN A 267 7.00 7.38 -6.07
CA ASN A 267 7.49 6.64 -4.90
C ASN A 267 9.00 6.83 -4.72
N TYR A 268 9.76 6.82 -5.83
CA TYR A 268 11.19 7.06 -5.78
C TYR A 268 11.50 8.48 -5.25
N ILE A 269 10.74 9.49 -5.70
CA ILE A 269 10.87 10.86 -5.19
C ILE A 269 10.57 10.93 -3.68
N GLN A 270 9.60 10.17 -3.20
CA GLN A 270 9.29 10.09 -1.77
C GLN A 270 10.39 9.38 -0.97
N ASP A 271 10.94 8.28 -1.49
CA ASP A 271 12.05 7.56 -0.87
C ASP A 271 13.31 8.44 -0.79
N GLN A 272 13.56 9.27 -1.81
CA GLN A 272 14.60 10.30 -1.80
C GLN A 272 14.34 11.33 -0.68
N ASN A 273 13.13 11.91 -0.64
CA ASN A 273 12.77 12.88 0.39
C ASN A 273 12.93 12.32 1.82
N TYR A 274 12.55 11.07 2.04
CA TYR A 274 12.69 10.42 3.35
C TYR A 274 14.15 10.26 3.78
N ALA A 275 15.02 9.79 2.87
CA ALA A 275 16.45 9.66 3.15
C ALA A 275 17.12 11.01 3.41
N LEU A 276 16.82 12.02 2.59
CA LEU A 276 17.39 13.37 2.72
C LEU A 276 16.90 14.10 3.97
N LYS A 277 15.64 13.88 4.38
CA LYS A 277 15.15 14.42 5.64
C LYS A 277 15.95 13.91 6.84
N GLN A 278 16.24 12.61 6.89
CA GLN A 278 17.06 12.03 7.97
C GLN A 278 18.51 12.50 7.93
N LEU A 279 19.09 12.67 6.74
CA LEU A 279 20.40 13.29 6.63
C LEU A 279 20.37 14.74 7.14
N GLY A 280 19.30 15.49 6.88
CA GLY A 280 19.10 16.84 7.41
C GLY A 280 19.08 16.89 8.94
N GLU A 281 18.53 15.87 9.61
CA GLU A 281 18.57 15.78 11.08
C GLU A 281 20.02 15.69 11.60
N VAL A 282 20.89 14.92 10.93
CA VAL A 282 22.32 14.80 11.27
C VAL A 282 23.08 16.09 10.94
N ILE A 283 22.83 16.69 9.77
CA ILE A 283 23.43 17.97 9.37
C ILE A 283 23.09 19.07 10.38
N GLN A 284 21.86 19.09 10.89
CA GLN A 284 21.44 20.01 11.93
C GLN A 284 22.14 19.75 13.27
N GLN A 285 22.32 18.49 13.67
CA GLN A 285 23.04 18.13 14.90
C GLN A 285 24.50 18.59 14.86
N TYR A 286 25.16 18.47 13.71
CA TYR A 286 26.53 18.93 13.48
C TYR A 286 26.63 20.45 13.18
N GLN A 287 25.50 21.16 13.13
CA GLN A 287 25.44 22.61 12.88
C GLN A 287 26.20 23.06 11.61
N LEU A 288 26.16 22.25 10.54
CA LEU A 288 26.91 22.53 9.31
C LEU A 288 26.41 23.80 8.63
N GLN A 289 27.33 24.63 8.14
CA GLN A 289 27.03 25.93 7.54
C GLN A 289 26.92 25.85 6.01
N GLY A 290 27.48 24.82 5.38
CA GLY A 290 27.40 24.63 3.94
C GLY A 290 27.66 23.20 3.46
N LYS A 291 27.58 23.01 2.13
CA LYS A 291 27.77 21.70 1.49
C LYS A 291 29.20 21.14 1.66
N SER A 292 30.19 22.02 1.77
CA SER A 292 31.62 21.68 1.96
C SER A 292 31.89 21.02 3.30
N ASP A 293 31.04 21.27 4.31
CA ASP A 293 31.24 20.78 5.67
C ASP A 293 30.74 19.34 5.84
N ILE A 294 30.08 18.79 4.80
CA ILE A 294 29.64 17.40 4.77
C ILE A 294 30.89 16.53 4.68
N SER A 295 31.32 16.07 5.85
CA SER A 295 32.48 15.21 6.00
C SER A 295 32.09 13.74 6.07
N ARG A 296 33.11 12.88 6.02
CA ARG A 296 32.96 11.45 6.25
C ARG A 296 32.29 11.15 7.59
N GLN A 297 32.59 11.93 8.64
CA GLN A 297 32.02 11.74 9.97
C GLN A 297 30.50 11.94 9.99
N VAL A 298 29.99 12.90 9.22
CA VAL A 298 28.55 13.16 9.08
C VAL A 298 27.83 11.93 8.49
N ILE A 299 28.45 11.25 7.52
CA ILE A 299 27.90 10.03 6.92
C ILE A 299 27.89 8.87 7.92
N LEU A 300 28.93 8.73 8.75
CA LEU A 300 28.98 7.71 9.78
C LEU A 300 27.90 7.94 10.84
N SER A 301 27.72 9.18 11.31
CA SER A 301 26.64 9.52 12.25
C SER A 301 25.25 9.29 11.66
N PHE A 302 25.08 9.47 10.35
CA PHE A 302 23.84 9.07 9.67
C PHE A 302 23.60 7.56 9.70
N LEU A 303 24.64 6.74 9.56
CA LEU A 303 24.52 5.28 9.68
C LEU A 303 24.17 4.86 11.10
N ASP A 304 24.78 5.49 12.11
CA ASP A 304 24.47 5.26 13.51
C ASP A 304 23.01 5.61 13.82
N ALA A 305 22.51 6.73 13.30
CA ALA A 305 21.09 7.11 13.42
C ALA A 305 20.13 6.12 12.72
N CYS A 306 20.64 5.31 11.79
CA CYS A 306 19.88 4.28 11.09
C CYS A 306 20.07 2.86 11.68
N ASN A 307 20.78 2.68 12.80
CA ASN A 307 21.13 1.36 13.34
C ASN A 307 19.93 0.41 13.60
N THR A 308 18.74 0.96 13.85
CA THR A 308 17.50 0.19 14.04
C THR A 308 16.82 -0.24 12.74
N ASN A 309 17.26 0.29 11.59
CA ASN A 309 16.72 -0.08 10.28
C ASN A 309 17.28 -1.43 9.80
N GLN A 310 16.49 -2.14 8.99
CA GLN A 310 17.00 -3.30 8.26
C GLN A 310 18.09 -2.91 7.27
N ASN A 311 19.10 -3.76 7.08
CA ASN A 311 20.26 -3.53 6.21
C ASN A 311 19.87 -3.05 4.80
N GLY A 312 18.87 -3.67 4.17
CA GLY A 312 18.40 -3.24 2.84
C GLY A 312 17.80 -1.83 2.80
N THR A 313 17.16 -1.40 3.89
CA THR A 313 16.65 -0.03 4.05
C THR A 313 17.79 0.96 4.19
N ILE A 314 18.82 0.63 4.98
CA ILE A 314 20.02 1.45 5.14
C ILE A 314 20.72 1.62 3.79
N ASN A 315 20.93 0.52 3.06
CA ASN A 315 21.55 0.53 1.73
C ASN A 315 20.77 1.37 0.70
N ASN A 316 19.44 1.36 0.76
CA ASN A 316 18.62 2.21 -0.12
C ASN A 316 18.74 3.68 0.23
N LYS A 317 18.74 4.03 1.53
CA LYS A 317 18.98 5.42 1.95
C LYS A 317 20.38 5.89 1.54
N LEU A 318 21.42 5.06 1.72
CA LEU A 318 22.78 5.37 1.28
C LEU A 318 22.85 5.61 -0.23
N ARG A 319 22.18 4.78 -1.04
CA ARG A 319 22.10 5.00 -2.51
C ARG A 319 21.46 6.35 -2.83
N ASN A 320 20.36 6.69 -2.17
CA ASN A 320 19.66 7.95 -2.38
C ASN A 320 20.52 9.15 -1.98
N ILE A 321 21.17 9.08 -0.82
CA ILE A 321 22.09 10.11 -0.34
C ILE A 321 23.29 10.24 -1.27
N LYS A 322 23.89 9.13 -1.69
CA LYS A 322 25.03 9.14 -2.63
C LYS A 322 24.70 9.91 -3.91
N GLN A 323 23.55 9.64 -4.52
CA GLN A 323 23.11 10.35 -5.73
C GLN A 323 22.90 11.85 -5.48
N PHE A 324 22.36 12.22 -4.32
CA PHE A 324 22.21 13.64 -3.96
C PHE A 324 23.56 14.33 -3.72
N LEU A 325 24.51 13.67 -3.06
CA LEU A 325 25.85 14.21 -2.82
C LEU A 325 26.66 14.33 -4.13
N GLU A 326 26.50 13.37 -5.05
CA GLU A 326 27.02 13.46 -6.43
C GLU A 326 26.46 14.69 -7.13
N TRP A 327 25.15 14.93 -7.04
CA TRP A 327 24.50 16.13 -7.59
C TRP A 327 24.96 17.44 -6.93
N LEU A 328 25.43 17.39 -5.68
CA LEU A 328 26.07 18.51 -5.00
C LEU A 328 27.54 18.71 -5.38
N GLU A 329 28.08 17.87 -6.27
CA GLU A 329 29.48 17.87 -6.72
C GLU A 329 30.47 17.60 -5.57
N LEU A 330 30.10 16.68 -4.68
CA LEU A 330 30.98 16.23 -3.58
C LEU A 330 31.67 14.92 -3.93
N ASP A 331 32.85 14.68 -3.35
CA ASP A 331 33.57 13.41 -3.52
C ASP A 331 32.87 12.27 -2.77
N VAL A 332 31.94 11.65 -3.46
CA VAL A 332 31.16 10.54 -2.91
C VAL A 332 31.94 9.25 -2.75
N GLN A 333 33.08 9.07 -3.45
CA GLN A 333 33.90 7.88 -3.27
C GLN A 333 34.62 7.92 -1.93
N TYR A 334 35.02 9.12 -1.51
CA TYR A 334 35.53 9.38 -0.17
C TYR A 334 34.42 9.33 0.90
N LEU A 335 33.28 10.01 0.66
CA LEU A 335 32.21 10.17 1.65
C LEU A 335 31.42 8.88 1.90
N ILE A 336 31.09 8.10 0.87
CA ILE A 336 30.31 6.85 0.95
C ILE A 336 31.10 5.74 0.27
N ARG A 337 31.76 4.93 1.10
CA ARG A 337 32.61 3.82 0.65
C ARG A 337 31.76 2.58 0.39
N ASN A 338 32.24 1.70 -0.48
CA ASN A 338 31.53 0.44 -0.77
C ASN A 338 31.30 -0.43 0.48
N ARG A 339 32.19 -0.34 1.47
CA ARG A 339 32.07 -1.07 2.75
C ARG A 339 30.93 -0.57 3.66
N ASP A 340 30.42 0.63 3.41
CA ASP A 340 29.30 1.19 4.18
C ASP A 340 27.97 0.51 3.82
N PHE A 341 27.92 -0.14 2.66
CA PHE A 341 26.78 -0.94 2.26
C PHE A 341 26.77 -2.25 3.06
N LEU A 342 25.80 -2.35 3.96
CA LEU A 342 25.63 -3.48 4.86
C LEU A 342 25.23 -4.74 4.08
N LYS A 343 25.72 -5.89 4.54
CA LYS A 343 25.35 -7.19 3.95
C LYS A 343 23.85 -7.44 4.15
N GLU A 344 23.13 -7.67 3.08
CA GLU A 344 21.71 -8.05 3.14
C GLU A 344 21.58 -9.57 3.33
N SER A 345 20.97 -9.99 4.44
CA SER A 345 20.42 -11.35 4.55
C SER A 345 19.22 -11.46 3.61
N LYS A 346 19.45 -11.94 2.39
CA LYS A 346 18.34 -12.14 1.46
C LYS A 346 17.59 -13.38 1.91
N SER A 347 16.32 -13.21 2.26
CA SER A 347 15.42 -14.36 2.46
C SER A 347 15.42 -15.20 1.19
N ASN A 348 15.51 -16.52 1.32
CA ASN A 348 15.32 -17.42 0.20
C ASN A 348 13.98 -17.10 -0.48
N ALA A 349 13.93 -17.24 -1.80
CA ALA A 349 12.66 -17.15 -2.50
C ALA A 349 11.68 -18.14 -1.84
N ASN A 350 10.46 -17.69 -1.57
CA ASN A 350 9.43 -18.53 -0.97
C ASN A 350 8.45 -18.94 -2.07
N TRP A 351 8.12 -20.22 -2.14
CA TRP A 351 7.15 -20.80 -3.06
C TRP A 351 6.30 -21.86 -2.34
N LEU A 352 5.11 -22.10 -2.87
CA LEU A 352 4.26 -23.22 -2.48
C LEU A 352 4.84 -24.49 -3.10
N ASP A 353 5.04 -25.54 -2.31
CA ASP A 353 5.40 -26.86 -2.83
C ASP A 353 4.29 -27.46 -3.68
N GLN A 354 4.61 -28.53 -4.41
CA GLN A 354 3.66 -29.18 -5.31
C GLN A 354 2.45 -29.74 -4.55
N VAL A 355 2.67 -30.35 -3.39
CA VAL A 355 1.60 -30.92 -2.53
C VAL A 355 0.57 -29.85 -2.19
N THR A 356 1.02 -28.68 -1.73
CA THR A 356 0.18 -27.55 -1.38
C THR A 356 -0.58 -27.02 -2.60
N ARG A 357 0.08 -26.88 -3.75
CA ARG A 357 -0.57 -26.36 -4.98
C ARG A 357 -1.68 -27.29 -5.46
N GLU A 358 -1.42 -28.59 -5.51
CA GLU A 358 -2.41 -29.57 -5.94
C GLU A 358 -3.57 -29.67 -4.96
N ALA A 359 -3.31 -29.63 -3.64
CA ALA A 359 -4.35 -29.56 -2.63
C ALA A 359 -5.25 -28.32 -2.76
N ILE A 360 -4.68 -27.15 -3.09
CA ILE A 360 -5.47 -25.95 -3.38
C ILE A 360 -6.35 -26.17 -4.62
N LYS A 361 -5.78 -26.67 -5.73
CA LYS A 361 -6.52 -26.93 -6.98
C LYS A 361 -7.68 -27.89 -6.79
N GLN A 362 -7.47 -28.98 -6.06
CA GLN A 362 -8.49 -29.99 -5.77
C GLN A 362 -9.69 -29.43 -4.99
N ASN A 363 -9.50 -28.36 -4.23
CA ASN A 363 -10.55 -27.74 -3.42
C ASN A 363 -11.13 -26.45 -4.04
N LEU A 364 -10.71 -26.04 -5.24
CA LEU A 364 -11.20 -24.81 -5.88
C LEU A 364 -12.72 -24.83 -6.19
N SER A 365 -13.34 -26.01 -6.26
CA SER A 365 -14.79 -26.15 -6.43
C SER A 365 -15.60 -25.70 -5.21
N LYS A 366 -14.98 -25.57 -4.02
CA LYS A 366 -15.62 -25.14 -2.77
C LYS A 366 -15.68 -23.63 -2.59
N ILE A 367 -15.22 -22.86 -3.58
CA ILE A 367 -15.21 -21.40 -3.55
C ILE A 367 -15.89 -20.84 -4.81
N PRO A 368 -16.30 -19.55 -4.83
CA PRO A 368 -17.01 -19.01 -5.99
C PRO A 368 -16.15 -19.09 -7.25
N ALA A 369 -16.73 -19.59 -8.35
CA ALA A 369 -16.02 -19.81 -9.61
C ALA A 369 -15.20 -18.60 -10.10
N PRO A 370 -15.70 -17.34 -10.04
CA PRO A 370 -14.89 -16.18 -10.46
C PRO A 370 -13.61 -15.97 -9.65
N ILE A 371 -13.59 -16.42 -8.40
CA ILE A 371 -12.41 -16.37 -7.53
C ILE A 371 -11.44 -17.50 -7.86
N ALA A 372 -11.96 -18.69 -8.13
CA ALA A 372 -11.16 -19.83 -8.60
C ALA A 372 -10.50 -19.51 -9.96
N HIS A 373 -11.25 -18.95 -10.91
CA HIS A 373 -10.72 -18.50 -12.20
C HIS A 373 -9.59 -17.47 -12.03
N HIS A 374 -9.74 -16.51 -11.10
CA HIS A 374 -8.67 -15.57 -10.79
C HIS A 374 -7.39 -16.29 -10.34
N TYR A 375 -7.50 -17.25 -9.41
CA TYR A 375 -6.35 -18.04 -8.97
C TYR A 375 -5.70 -18.79 -10.14
N LEU A 376 -6.49 -19.50 -10.96
CA LEU A 376 -6.00 -20.31 -12.08
C LEU A 376 -5.28 -19.46 -13.14
N VAL A 377 -5.84 -18.30 -13.50
CA VAL A 377 -5.18 -17.40 -14.46
C VAL A 377 -3.91 -16.78 -13.87
N LEU A 378 -3.88 -16.48 -12.57
CA LEU A 378 -2.65 -16.00 -11.91
C LEU A 378 -1.56 -17.05 -11.87
N GLU A 379 -1.93 -18.29 -11.55
CA GLU A 379 -1.02 -19.43 -11.54
C GLU A 379 -0.49 -19.69 -12.93
N TYR A 380 -1.38 -19.79 -13.92
CA TYR A 380 -1.00 -20.05 -15.30
C TYR A 380 -0.07 -18.96 -15.82
N THR A 381 -0.45 -17.68 -15.78
CA THR A 381 0.35 -16.60 -16.37
C THR A 381 1.63 -16.27 -15.60
N ALA A 382 1.74 -16.76 -14.35
CA ALA A 382 2.74 -16.31 -13.38
C ALA A 382 2.80 -14.78 -13.25
N ALA A 383 1.75 -14.02 -13.61
CA ALA A 383 1.77 -12.56 -13.64
C ALA A 383 2.01 -11.95 -12.25
N ARG A 384 2.42 -10.67 -12.20
CA ARG A 384 2.41 -9.97 -10.90
C ARG A 384 0.96 -9.75 -10.49
N PRO A 385 0.59 -9.88 -9.20
CA PRO A 385 -0.80 -9.72 -8.78
C PRO A 385 -1.43 -8.38 -9.20
N GLY A 386 -0.64 -7.31 -9.25
CA GLY A 386 -1.11 -5.99 -9.72
C GLY A 386 -1.50 -5.98 -11.19
N ASP A 387 -0.66 -6.58 -12.04
CA ASP A 387 -0.87 -6.67 -13.49
C ASP A 387 -2.12 -7.50 -13.79
N LEU A 388 -2.31 -8.63 -13.07
CA LEU A 388 -3.49 -9.47 -13.26
C LEU A 388 -4.80 -8.82 -12.77
N CYS A 389 -4.76 -8.07 -11.66
CA CYS A 389 -5.94 -7.34 -11.20
C CYS A 389 -6.45 -6.32 -12.23
N GLN A 390 -5.62 -5.93 -13.20
CA GLN A 390 -5.92 -4.98 -14.26
C GLN A 390 -5.92 -5.61 -15.66
N ILE A 391 -5.94 -6.95 -15.75
CA ILE A 391 -5.99 -7.62 -17.04
C ILE A 391 -7.28 -7.26 -17.78
N ALA A 392 -7.13 -6.92 -19.05
CA ALA A 392 -8.23 -6.50 -19.91
C ALA A 392 -9.24 -7.64 -20.12
N PHE A 393 -10.50 -7.29 -20.36
CA PHE A 393 -11.56 -8.26 -20.67
C PHE A 393 -11.19 -9.11 -21.89
N ASP A 394 -10.68 -8.49 -22.95
CA ASP A 394 -10.29 -9.04 -24.25
C ASP A 394 -8.83 -9.53 -24.27
N CYS A 395 -8.37 -10.16 -23.19
CA CYS A 395 -6.98 -10.59 -23.07
C CYS A 395 -6.60 -11.81 -23.93
N LEU A 396 -7.56 -12.50 -24.53
CA LEU A 396 -7.31 -13.62 -25.44
C LEU A 396 -7.12 -13.11 -26.87
N VAL A 397 -5.98 -13.44 -27.47
CA VAL A 397 -5.63 -13.06 -28.85
C VAL A 397 -5.25 -14.30 -29.63
N GLU A 398 -5.85 -14.46 -30.80
CA GLU A 398 -5.50 -15.50 -31.78
C GLU A 398 -4.52 -14.94 -32.81
N GLU A 399 -3.39 -15.63 -33.00
CA GLU A 399 -2.41 -15.31 -34.03
C GLU A 399 -1.87 -16.62 -34.62
N ASN A 400 -1.87 -16.75 -35.95
CA ASN A 400 -1.35 -17.92 -36.66
C ASN A 400 -1.93 -19.26 -36.15
N GLY A 401 -3.25 -19.30 -35.88
CA GLY A 401 -3.95 -20.48 -35.36
C GLY A 401 -3.62 -20.84 -33.90
N ASN A 402 -2.85 -20.01 -33.20
CA ASN A 402 -2.50 -20.21 -31.80
C ASN A 402 -3.16 -19.13 -30.93
N TRP A 403 -3.63 -19.54 -29.76
CA TRP A 403 -4.26 -18.65 -28.78
C TRP A 403 -3.24 -18.21 -27.74
N TYR A 404 -3.38 -16.97 -27.27
CA TYR A 404 -2.47 -16.38 -26.31
C TYR A 404 -3.20 -15.48 -25.31
N ILE A 405 -2.65 -15.40 -24.10
CA ILE A 405 -3.05 -14.44 -23.08
C ILE A 405 -2.12 -13.24 -23.17
N LYS A 406 -2.68 -12.07 -23.49
CA LYS A 406 -1.99 -10.79 -23.60
C LYS A 406 -2.32 -9.91 -22.40
N PHE A 407 -1.31 -9.37 -21.73
CA PHE A 407 -1.49 -8.47 -20.59
C PHE A 407 -0.37 -7.45 -20.46
N TYR A 408 -0.68 -6.30 -19.88
CA TYR A 408 0.29 -5.21 -19.68
C TYR A 408 1.04 -5.36 -18.35
N GLN A 409 2.37 -5.26 -18.39
CA GLN A 409 3.20 -5.32 -17.19
C GLN A 409 3.55 -3.92 -16.69
N SER A 410 2.78 -3.40 -15.72
CA SER A 410 2.89 -2.01 -15.26
C SER A 410 4.26 -1.64 -14.67
N LYS A 411 5.03 -2.63 -14.16
CA LYS A 411 6.37 -2.37 -13.60
C LYS A 411 7.44 -2.07 -14.67
N VAL A 412 7.28 -2.63 -15.86
CA VAL A 412 8.26 -2.54 -16.96
C VAL A 412 7.68 -1.87 -18.20
N GLU A 413 6.42 -1.43 -18.12
CA GLU A 413 5.70 -0.63 -19.11
C GLU A 413 5.69 -1.24 -20.52
N ARG A 414 5.38 -2.54 -20.61
CA ARG A 414 5.27 -3.25 -21.88
C ARG A 414 4.23 -4.36 -21.85
N TRP A 415 3.77 -4.74 -23.04
CA TRP A 415 2.90 -5.88 -23.24
C TRP A 415 3.69 -7.19 -23.16
N HIS A 416 3.13 -8.16 -22.43
CA HIS A 416 3.60 -9.53 -22.41
C HIS A 416 2.53 -10.46 -22.98
N LYS A 417 2.99 -11.58 -23.54
CA LYS A 417 2.15 -12.54 -24.23
C LYS A 417 2.61 -13.95 -23.92
N ILE A 418 1.67 -14.81 -23.52
CA ILE A 418 1.94 -16.21 -23.16
C ILE A 418 0.98 -17.10 -23.95
N LEU A 419 1.46 -18.21 -24.50
CA LEU A 419 0.62 -19.19 -25.20
C LEU A 419 -0.48 -19.69 -24.25
N ALA A 420 -1.72 -19.72 -24.72
CA ALA A 420 -2.88 -20.19 -23.98
C ALA A 420 -3.18 -21.64 -24.37
N THR A 421 -3.12 -22.57 -23.41
CA THR A 421 -3.68 -23.91 -23.64
C THR A 421 -5.20 -23.86 -23.72
N ARG A 422 -5.81 -24.92 -24.24
CA ARG A 422 -7.26 -25.05 -24.33
C ARG A 422 -7.93 -24.94 -22.96
N GLU A 423 -7.33 -25.48 -21.91
CA GLU A 423 -7.87 -25.47 -20.55
C GLU A 423 -7.93 -24.05 -19.99
N ILE A 424 -6.83 -23.29 -20.06
CA ILE A 424 -6.85 -21.92 -19.52
C ILE A 424 -7.70 -20.98 -20.37
N ARG A 425 -7.75 -21.21 -21.69
CA ARG A 425 -8.64 -20.47 -22.59
C ARG A 425 -10.09 -20.63 -22.14
N ARG A 426 -10.53 -21.87 -21.90
CA ARG A 426 -11.88 -22.16 -21.41
C ARG A 426 -12.18 -21.43 -20.09
N VAL A 427 -11.25 -21.45 -19.13
CA VAL A 427 -11.39 -20.73 -17.85
C VAL A 427 -11.58 -19.22 -18.08
N ILE A 428 -10.83 -18.63 -19.02
CA ILE A 428 -10.95 -17.20 -19.34
C ILE A 428 -12.27 -16.91 -20.05
N GLU A 429 -12.71 -17.75 -20.99
CA GLU A 429 -13.99 -17.60 -21.70
C GLU A 429 -15.19 -17.71 -20.73
N GLU A 430 -15.16 -18.68 -19.81
CA GLU A 430 -16.18 -18.82 -18.74
C GLU A 430 -16.20 -17.58 -17.82
N GLN A 431 -15.02 -17.03 -17.50
CA GLN A 431 -14.91 -15.80 -16.73
C GLN A 431 -15.43 -14.58 -17.51
N GLN A 432 -15.15 -14.46 -18.81
CA GLN A 432 -15.67 -13.42 -19.68
C GLN A 432 -17.20 -13.48 -19.74
N GLN A 433 -17.78 -14.67 -19.91
CA GLN A 433 -19.23 -14.87 -19.91
C GLN A 433 -19.85 -14.41 -18.59
N TRP A 434 -19.27 -14.80 -17.46
CA TRP A 434 -19.76 -14.39 -16.14
C TRP A 434 -19.71 -12.87 -15.94
N ILE A 435 -18.64 -12.20 -16.39
CA ILE A 435 -18.53 -10.73 -16.33
C ILE A 435 -19.62 -10.07 -17.17
N ARG A 436 -19.86 -10.56 -18.40
CA ARG A 436 -20.91 -10.03 -19.28
C ARG A 436 -22.29 -10.17 -18.66
N GLN A 437 -22.59 -11.31 -18.07
CA GLN A 437 -23.87 -11.53 -17.37
C GLN A 437 -24.03 -10.63 -16.13
N THR A 438 -22.92 -10.31 -15.44
CA THR A 438 -22.97 -9.56 -14.18
C THR A 438 -22.98 -8.05 -14.37
N PHE A 439 -22.24 -7.51 -15.35
CA PHE A 439 -22.04 -6.07 -15.53
C PHE A 439 -22.32 -5.54 -16.94
N GLY A 440 -22.61 -6.41 -17.92
CA GLY A 440 -22.85 -6.01 -19.30
C GLY A 440 -21.58 -5.78 -20.13
N SER A 441 -21.74 -5.09 -21.25
CA SER A 441 -20.69 -4.83 -22.26
C SER A 441 -19.61 -3.85 -21.81
N ASP A 442 -19.91 -3.00 -20.83
CA ASP A 442 -19.10 -1.79 -20.59
C ASP A 442 -18.00 -1.99 -19.54
N TYR A 443 -17.97 -3.16 -18.89
CA TYR A 443 -16.93 -3.47 -17.90
C TYR A 443 -15.62 -3.91 -18.58
N PRO A 444 -14.49 -3.19 -18.39
CA PRO A 444 -13.31 -3.37 -19.25
C PRO A 444 -12.29 -4.41 -18.77
N TYR A 445 -12.52 -5.06 -17.62
CA TYR A 445 -11.56 -5.98 -16.99
C TYR A 445 -12.08 -7.42 -16.95
N LEU A 446 -11.18 -8.40 -16.96
CA LEU A 446 -11.54 -9.82 -16.82
C LEU A 446 -12.03 -10.18 -15.41
N PHE A 447 -11.54 -9.47 -14.39
CA PHE A 447 -11.88 -9.71 -12.99
C PHE A 447 -12.49 -8.48 -12.33
N CYS A 448 -13.31 -8.69 -11.31
CA CYS A 448 -13.94 -7.64 -10.53
C CYS A 448 -13.69 -7.79 -9.03
N HIS A 449 -14.00 -6.74 -8.29
CA HIS A 449 -13.96 -6.74 -6.83
C HIS A 449 -15.26 -7.30 -6.25
N PHE A 450 -15.23 -7.63 -4.97
CA PHE A 450 -16.38 -8.12 -4.22
C PHE A 450 -16.54 -7.30 -2.94
N ARG A 451 -17.78 -7.15 -2.46
CA ARG A 451 -18.03 -6.60 -1.12
C ARG A 451 -17.36 -7.46 -0.06
N SER A 452 -17.04 -6.85 1.08
CA SER A 452 -16.47 -7.57 2.22
C SER A 452 -17.38 -8.73 2.65
N PHE A 453 -16.81 -9.92 2.73
CA PHE A 453 -17.42 -11.14 3.25
C PHE A 453 -16.78 -11.55 4.59
N GLN A 454 -17.53 -12.31 5.38
CA GLN A 454 -17.09 -12.91 6.65
C GLN A 454 -16.57 -14.33 6.44
N GLU A 455 -15.74 -14.83 7.36
CA GLU A 455 -15.20 -16.20 7.30
C GLU A 455 -16.27 -17.30 7.43
N THR A 456 -17.38 -16.98 8.12
CA THR A 456 -18.55 -17.86 8.25
C THR A 456 -19.29 -18.09 6.93
N ALA A 457 -18.95 -17.36 5.87
CA ALA A 457 -19.55 -17.54 4.56
C ALA A 457 -19.00 -18.77 3.82
N TYR A 458 -17.90 -19.38 4.27
CA TYR A 458 -17.38 -20.60 3.65
C TYR A 458 -18.24 -21.83 4.00
N PRO A 459 -18.55 -22.73 3.05
CA PRO A 459 -18.18 -22.71 1.63
C PRO A 459 -19.24 -22.06 0.71
N ASP A 460 -20.40 -21.64 1.24
CA ASP A 460 -21.58 -21.33 0.42
C ASP A 460 -21.53 -19.95 -0.25
N PHE A 461 -20.87 -18.98 0.36
CA PHE A 461 -20.73 -17.58 -0.09
C PHE A 461 -22.04 -16.92 -0.57
N ALA A 462 -23.19 -17.30 -0.03
CA ALA A 462 -24.52 -16.90 -0.52
C ALA A 462 -24.74 -15.37 -0.65
N ASN A 463 -24.04 -14.57 0.16
CA ASN A 463 -24.16 -13.11 0.19
C ASN A 463 -23.01 -12.37 -0.53
N ILE A 464 -22.14 -13.08 -1.26
CA ILE A 464 -21.03 -12.44 -1.97
C ILE A 464 -21.58 -11.59 -3.12
N ARG A 465 -21.25 -10.29 -3.15
CA ARG A 465 -21.73 -9.36 -4.17
C ARG A 465 -20.58 -8.77 -4.97
N ALA A 466 -20.63 -8.98 -6.28
CA ALA A 466 -19.70 -8.40 -7.24
C ALA A 466 -19.85 -6.87 -7.30
N LEU A 467 -18.75 -6.16 -7.55
CA LEU A 467 -18.68 -4.70 -7.69
C LEU A 467 -18.03 -4.34 -9.02
N PRO A 468 -18.53 -3.33 -9.76
CA PRO A 468 -18.03 -2.93 -11.08
C PRO A 468 -16.72 -2.13 -10.95
N GLN A 469 -15.68 -2.76 -10.40
CA GLN A 469 -14.34 -2.21 -10.28
C GLN A 469 -13.32 -3.37 -10.22
N PRO A 470 -12.08 -3.18 -10.68
CA PRO A 470 -11.08 -4.24 -10.63
C PRO A 470 -10.73 -4.64 -9.18
N PRO A 471 -10.25 -5.89 -8.95
CA PRO A 471 -9.80 -6.33 -7.64
C PRO A 471 -8.72 -5.41 -7.07
N LYS A 472 -8.76 -5.20 -5.75
CA LYS A 472 -7.71 -4.41 -5.06
C LYS A 472 -6.42 -5.22 -4.96
N VAL A 473 -5.29 -4.58 -5.26
CA VAL A 473 -3.95 -5.22 -5.22
C VAL A 473 -3.47 -5.49 -3.78
N LYS A 474 -3.99 -4.77 -2.78
CA LYS A 474 -3.58 -4.92 -1.38
C LYS A 474 -4.05 -6.26 -0.82
N ILE A 475 -3.09 -7.09 -0.39
CA ILE A 475 -3.27 -8.46 0.14
C ILE A 475 -4.46 -8.57 1.10
N ALA A 476 -4.53 -7.70 2.13
CA ALA A 476 -5.54 -7.78 3.20
C ALA A 476 -6.99 -7.57 2.73
N ILE A 477 -7.20 -6.97 1.55
CA ILE A 477 -8.52 -6.68 1.00
C ILE A 477 -8.73 -7.34 -0.37
N ASN A 478 -7.75 -8.09 -0.89
CA ASN A 478 -7.90 -8.78 -2.16
C ASN A 478 -8.81 -10.02 -1.96
N PRO A 479 -9.92 -10.14 -2.70
CA PRO A 479 -10.91 -11.18 -2.46
C PRO A 479 -10.36 -12.58 -2.72
N MET A 480 -9.59 -12.76 -3.80
CA MET A 480 -8.95 -14.05 -4.11
C MET A 480 -7.97 -14.45 -3.01
N VAL A 481 -7.12 -13.53 -2.55
CA VAL A 481 -6.17 -13.85 -1.48
C VAL A 481 -6.86 -14.22 -0.17
N ARG A 482 -7.93 -13.52 0.20
CA ARG A 482 -8.70 -13.81 1.41
C ARG A 482 -9.40 -15.17 1.33
N ILE A 483 -10.07 -15.46 0.21
CA ILE A 483 -10.82 -16.71 0.05
C ILE A 483 -9.88 -17.91 -0.05
N ILE A 484 -8.74 -17.80 -0.74
CA ILE A 484 -7.75 -18.89 -0.78
C ILE A 484 -7.12 -19.14 0.60
N ARG A 485 -6.91 -18.10 1.42
CA ARG A 485 -6.49 -18.29 2.82
C ARG A 485 -7.54 -19.03 3.63
N MET A 486 -8.81 -18.66 3.48
CA MET A 486 -9.92 -19.38 4.12
C MET A 486 -9.98 -20.84 3.66
N LEU A 487 -9.81 -21.10 2.36
CA LEU A 487 -9.74 -22.44 1.80
C LEU A 487 -8.61 -23.26 2.44
N ILE A 488 -7.40 -22.70 2.50
CA ILE A 488 -6.23 -23.33 3.14
C ILE A 488 -6.52 -23.65 4.62
N GLU A 489 -7.18 -22.75 5.34
CA GLU A 489 -7.50 -22.93 6.75
C GLU A 489 -8.61 -23.96 6.98
N LYS A 490 -9.68 -23.94 6.20
CA LYS A 490 -10.86 -24.78 6.36
C LYS A 490 -10.64 -26.21 5.88
N GLU A 491 -9.82 -26.39 4.86
CA GLU A 491 -9.46 -27.71 4.31
C GLU A 491 -8.15 -28.26 4.91
N ASP A 492 -7.62 -27.59 5.94
CA ASP A 492 -6.34 -27.89 6.61
C ASP A 492 -5.19 -28.21 5.63
N ILE A 493 -5.07 -27.42 4.56
CA ILE A 493 -4.05 -27.62 3.53
C ILE A 493 -2.67 -27.36 4.12
N ARG A 494 -1.80 -28.37 4.04
CA ARG A 494 -0.44 -28.36 4.57
C ARG A 494 0.58 -28.62 3.47
N SER A 495 1.77 -28.06 3.68
CA SER A 495 2.97 -28.39 2.92
C SER A 495 3.42 -29.83 3.16
N ALA A 496 4.36 -30.30 2.33
CA ALA A 496 5.03 -31.59 2.49
C ALA A 496 5.67 -31.77 3.88
N ASN A 497 6.02 -30.67 4.56
CA ASN A 497 6.58 -30.67 5.91
C ASN A 497 5.50 -30.52 7.01
N GLY A 498 4.22 -30.66 6.69
CA GLY A 498 3.11 -30.54 7.64
C GLY A 498 2.78 -29.11 8.09
N GLN A 499 3.48 -28.10 7.58
CA GLN A 499 3.29 -26.69 7.94
C GLN A 499 2.20 -26.02 7.09
N LYS A 500 1.43 -25.10 7.69
CA LYS A 500 0.44 -24.28 6.97
C LYS A 500 1.14 -23.23 6.09
N PRO A 501 0.81 -23.12 4.79
CA PRO A 501 1.48 -22.20 3.89
C PRO A 501 1.08 -20.74 4.13
N HIS A 502 2.05 -19.83 4.14
CA HIS A 502 1.78 -18.39 4.20
C HIS A 502 1.43 -17.82 2.81
N PHE A 503 0.15 -17.84 2.47
CA PHE A 503 -0.34 -17.40 1.16
C PHE A 503 -0.45 -15.88 1.03
N THR A 504 0.13 -15.27 -0.02
CA THR A 504 0.10 -13.80 -0.23
C THR A 504 -0.35 -13.38 -1.64
N GLY A 505 -0.76 -14.33 -2.49
CA GLY A 505 -0.95 -14.13 -3.93
C GLY A 505 0.38 -13.92 -4.69
N LYS A 506 1.32 -13.12 -4.15
CA LYS A 506 2.67 -12.95 -4.70
C LYS A 506 3.46 -14.25 -4.77
N ILE A 507 3.19 -15.20 -3.85
CA ILE A 507 3.83 -16.51 -3.79
C ILE A 507 3.48 -17.42 -4.98
N ILE A 508 2.40 -17.13 -5.72
CA ILE A 508 2.01 -17.94 -6.89
C ILE A 508 3.06 -17.86 -8.00
N ARG A 509 3.53 -16.65 -8.33
CA ARG A 509 4.56 -16.43 -9.37
C ARG A 509 5.83 -17.26 -9.16
N PRO A 510 6.55 -17.18 -8.02
CA PRO A 510 7.72 -18.03 -7.78
C PRO A 510 7.36 -19.52 -7.82
N SER A 511 6.18 -19.93 -7.33
CA SER A 511 5.75 -21.33 -7.39
C SER A 511 5.59 -21.85 -8.82
N ARG A 512 4.94 -21.09 -9.69
CA ARG A 512 4.81 -21.43 -11.11
C ARG A 512 6.17 -21.44 -11.82
N LEU A 513 7.01 -20.44 -11.54
CA LEU A 513 8.33 -20.36 -12.17
C LEU A 513 9.26 -21.48 -11.73
N GLN A 514 9.13 -21.97 -10.49
CA GLN A 514 9.84 -23.17 -10.04
C GLN A 514 9.38 -24.40 -10.81
N GLU A 515 8.07 -24.56 -11.04
CA GLU A 515 7.53 -25.67 -11.83
C GLU A 515 8.04 -25.63 -13.29
N VAL A 516 7.94 -24.47 -13.95
CA VAL A 516 8.44 -24.27 -15.31
C VAL A 516 9.93 -24.55 -15.38
N ARG A 517 10.70 -24.08 -14.40
CA ARG A 517 12.14 -24.36 -14.30
C ARG A 517 12.42 -25.85 -14.19
N THR A 518 11.76 -26.55 -13.27
CA THR A 518 11.99 -27.99 -13.06
C THR A 518 11.66 -28.79 -14.31
N LYS A 519 10.63 -28.39 -15.06
CA LYS A 519 10.17 -29.11 -16.26
C LYS A 519 10.93 -28.75 -17.54
N TYR A 520 11.29 -27.49 -17.73
CA TYR A 520 11.77 -26.95 -19.02
C TYR A 520 13.08 -26.14 -18.90
N GLY A 521 13.66 -26.03 -17.72
CA GLY A 521 14.92 -25.32 -17.47
C GLY A 521 14.76 -23.84 -17.12
N MET A 522 15.87 -23.23 -16.67
CA MET A 522 15.91 -21.85 -16.17
C MET A 522 15.54 -20.82 -17.25
N GLU A 523 15.96 -21.06 -18.49
CA GLU A 523 15.74 -20.12 -19.58
C GLU A 523 14.26 -20.05 -19.96
N ALA A 524 13.57 -21.18 -19.97
CA ALA A 524 12.12 -21.24 -20.12
C ALA A 524 11.42 -20.43 -19.02
N ALA A 525 11.82 -20.60 -17.75
CA ALA A 525 11.25 -19.82 -16.65
C ALA A 525 11.53 -18.32 -16.77
N ARG A 526 12.71 -17.92 -17.26
CA ARG A 526 13.07 -16.51 -17.51
C ARG A 526 12.18 -15.89 -18.59
N LEU A 527 12.02 -16.58 -19.72
CA LEU A 527 11.18 -16.14 -20.84
C LEU A 527 9.70 -16.11 -20.46
N TYR A 528 9.23 -17.12 -19.73
CA TYR A 528 7.85 -17.22 -19.24
C TYR A 528 7.48 -16.00 -18.37
N ALA A 529 8.40 -15.62 -17.48
CA ALA A 529 8.24 -14.49 -16.57
C ALA A 529 8.53 -13.13 -17.24
N ASP A 530 9.09 -13.12 -18.44
CA ASP A 530 9.62 -11.95 -19.13
C ASP A 530 10.66 -11.17 -18.29
N HIS A 531 11.62 -11.91 -17.71
CA HIS A 531 12.75 -11.30 -16.99
C HIS A 531 13.90 -10.99 -17.94
N LYS A 532 14.44 -9.76 -17.85
CA LYS A 532 15.64 -9.35 -18.63
C LYS A 532 16.90 -10.15 -18.28
N SER A 533 17.01 -10.63 -17.05
CA SER A 533 18.20 -11.32 -16.54
C SER A 533 17.82 -12.64 -15.87
N SER A 534 18.55 -13.71 -16.21
CA SER A 534 18.46 -15.02 -15.55
C SER A 534 18.73 -14.93 -14.05
N THR A 535 19.64 -14.04 -13.61
CA THR A 535 19.93 -13.78 -12.20
C THR A 535 18.69 -13.35 -11.43
N THR A 536 17.80 -12.57 -12.04
CA THR A 536 16.56 -12.14 -11.37
C THR A 536 15.62 -13.32 -11.15
N THR A 537 15.38 -14.14 -12.19
CA THR A 537 14.57 -15.36 -12.09
C THR A 537 15.13 -16.29 -11.02
N PHE A 538 16.43 -16.55 -11.11
CA PHE A 538 17.15 -17.44 -10.22
C PHE A 538 17.05 -17.00 -8.75
N ARG A 539 17.44 -15.75 -8.46
CA ARG A 539 17.62 -15.28 -7.09
C ARG A 539 16.31 -15.06 -6.35
N HIS A 540 15.26 -14.68 -7.07
CA HIS A 540 14.04 -14.17 -6.45
C HIS A 540 12.80 -15.02 -6.72
N TYR A 541 12.86 -15.93 -7.69
CA TYR A 541 11.65 -16.64 -8.12
C TYR A 541 11.81 -18.15 -8.17
N ALA A 542 12.91 -18.66 -8.71
CA ALA A 542 13.09 -20.08 -8.91
C ALA A 542 14.53 -20.53 -8.62
N PRO A 543 15.03 -20.47 -7.37
CA PRO A 543 16.34 -21.01 -7.01
C PRO A 543 16.31 -22.56 -7.01
N PRO A 544 17.47 -23.24 -7.13
CA PRO A 544 17.54 -24.69 -7.03
C PRO A 544 17.32 -25.08 -5.57
N THR A 545 16.84 -26.29 -5.34
CA THR A 545 16.92 -26.85 -3.99
C THR A 545 18.36 -27.26 -3.67
N ARG A 546 18.70 -27.42 -2.38
CA ARG A 546 20.06 -27.84 -1.97
C ARG A 546 20.40 -29.22 -2.52
N GLU A 547 19.41 -30.10 -2.59
CA GLU A 547 19.49 -31.47 -3.05
C GLU A 547 19.75 -31.53 -4.57
N GLN A 548 19.11 -30.64 -5.34
CA GLN A 548 19.37 -30.47 -6.77
C GLN A 548 20.75 -29.89 -7.09
N VAL A 549 21.39 -29.20 -6.13
CA VAL A 549 22.79 -28.76 -6.26
C VAL A 549 23.72 -29.90 -5.90
N ALA A 550 23.39 -30.70 -4.88
CA ALA A 550 24.18 -31.83 -4.43
C ALA A 550 24.21 -32.99 -5.44
N SER A 551 23.15 -33.19 -6.24
CA SER A 551 22.99 -34.32 -7.16
C SER A 551 23.74 -34.21 -8.50
N VAL A 552 24.47 -33.10 -8.77
CA VAL A 552 25.00 -32.78 -10.11
C VAL A 552 26.51 -32.49 -10.10
N ASP A 553 27.30 -33.10 -9.20
CA ASP A 553 28.71 -33.51 -9.37
C ASP A 553 29.67 -33.19 -8.21
N LEU A 554 30.43 -34.21 -7.80
CA LEU A 554 31.64 -34.12 -6.97
C LEU A 554 32.75 -33.23 -7.58
N PRO A 555 33.13 -33.35 -8.89
CA PRO A 555 34.14 -32.45 -9.48
C PRO A 555 33.71 -30.98 -9.56
N PHE A 556 32.40 -30.69 -9.54
CA PHE A 556 31.91 -29.31 -9.52
C PHE A 556 31.71 -28.76 -8.11
N GLN A 557 31.58 -29.59 -7.06
CA GLN A 557 31.60 -29.11 -5.67
C GLN A 557 32.86 -28.28 -5.37
N GLU A 558 33.96 -28.55 -6.08
CA GLU A 558 35.17 -27.75 -6.03
C GLU A 558 35.03 -26.32 -6.60
N LEU A 559 33.94 -25.92 -7.25
CA LEU A 559 33.85 -24.60 -7.94
C LEU A 559 32.61 -23.80 -7.59
N LEU A 560 31.71 -24.36 -6.78
CA LEU A 560 30.36 -23.84 -6.60
C LEU A 560 30.23 -22.84 -5.46
N MET A 561 31.29 -22.54 -4.71
CA MET A 561 31.22 -21.49 -3.71
C MET A 561 31.55 -20.14 -4.33
N ASN A 562 30.80 -19.11 -3.95
CA ASN A 562 31.27 -17.74 -4.07
C ASN A 562 31.98 -17.32 -2.75
N PRO A 563 32.65 -16.16 -2.70
CA PRO A 563 33.34 -15.71 -1.48
C PRO A 563 32.39 -15.34 -0.33
N ASP A 564 31.08 -15.48 -0.52
CA ASP A 564 30.05 -15.29 0.51
C ASP A 564 29.52 -16.63 1.07
N ASN A 565 30.21 -17.76 0.82
CA ASN A 565 29.76 -19.10 1.20
C ASN A 565 28.39 -19.49 0.66
N LYS A 566 28.04 -18.96 -0.51
CA LYS A 566 26.82 -19.37 -1.20
C LYS A 566 27.19 -20.40 -2.24
N PHE A 567 26.58 -21.56 -2.11
CA PHE A 567 26.45 -22.50 -3.22
C PHE A 567 25.75 -21.78 -4.37
N LEU A 568 26.53 -21.54 -5.41
CA LEU A 568 26.07 -21.20 -6.73
C LEU A 568 25.71 -22.50 -7.42
N PRO A 569 24.57 -22.57 -8.12
CA PRO A 569 24.31 -23.69 -9.01
C PRO A 569 25.26 -23.61 -10.19
N TRP A 570 25.68 -24.76 -10.69
CA TRP A 570 26.59 -24.85 -11.82
C TRP A 570 26.02 -24.16 -13.06
N GLN A 571 24.69 -24.14 -13.26
CA GLN A 571 24.05 -23.41 -14.37
C GLN A 571 24.11 -21.87 -14.27
N SER A 572 24.59 -21.33 -13.14
CA SER A 572 24.85 -19.89 -12.97
C SER A 572 26.30 -19.50 -13.27
N LEU A 573 27.17 -20.48 -13.47
CA LEU A 573 28.52 -20.27 -13.94
C LEU A 573 28.51 -19.99 -15.45
N PRO A 574 29.41 -19.13 -15.96
CA PRO A 574 29.52 -18.90 -17.39
C PRO A 574 29.76 -20.22 -18.13
N GLU A 575 29.11 -20.40 -19.27
CA GLU A 575 29.31 -21.58 -20.11
C GLU A 575 30.77 -21.76 -20.53
N SER A 576 31.54 -20.67 -20.66
CA SER A 576 32.98 -20.72 -20.93
C SER A 576 33.78 -21.33 -19.76
N LEU A 577 33.40 -21.03 -18.51
CA LEU A 577 34.02 -21.60 -17.32
C LEU A 577 33.66 -23.09 -17.21
N LEU A 578 32.43 -23.45 -17.54
CA LEU A 578 31.95 -24.84 -17.54
C LEU A 578 32.63 -25.69 -18.63
N LYS A 579 32.90 -25.11 -19.81
CA LYS A 579 33.54 -25.79 -20.94
C LYS A 579 35.06 -25.86 -20.83
N ASN A 580 35.68 -24.86 -20.22
CA ASN A 580 37.14 -24.78 -20.07
C ASN A 580 37.53 -24.11 -18.74
N PRO A 581 37.51 -24.84 -17.61
CA PRO A 581 37.90 -24.30 -16.31
C PRO A 581 39.34 -23.77 -16.28
N GLN A 582 40.27 -24.43 -16.99
CA GLN A 582 41.68 -24.04 -17.06
C GLN A 582 41.87 -22.62 -17.64
N ALA A 583 41.10 -22.24 -18.65
CA ALA A 583 41.17 -20.88 -19.20
C ALA A 583 40.74 -19.80 -18.21
N HIS A 584 40.03 -20.18 -17.15
CA HIS A 584 39.53 -19.29 -16.10
C HIS A 584 40.34 -19.37 -14.80
N GLU A 585 41.41 -20.15 -14.79
CA GLU A 585 42.29 -20.35 -13.65
C GLU A 585 43.11 -19.09 -13.37
N LEU A 586 43.26 -18.74 -12.09
CA LEU A 586 43.97 -17.55 -11.65
C LEU A 586 45.44 -17.82 -11.27
N ASP A 587 45.88 -19.07 -11.38
CA ASP A 587 47.17 -19.62 -10.89
C ASP A 587 48.37 -19.19 -11.76
N LEU A 588 48.44 -17.90 -12.10
CA LEU A 588 49.53 -17.31 -12.84
C LEU A 588 50.38 -16.46 -11.89
N GLU A 589 51.68 -16.78 -11.80
CA GLU A 589 52.67 -15.94 -11.16
C GLU A 589 52.86 -14.66 -11.99
N ILE A 590 52.54 -13.50 -11.39
CA ILE A 590 52.84 -12.20 -11.99
C ILE A 590 53.68 -11.43 -11.00
N ALA A 591 55.00 -11.49 -11.17
CA ALA A 591 55.92 -10.65 -10.42
C ALA A 591 55.51 -9.16 -10.59
N PRO A 592 55.48 -8.36 -9.51
CA PRO A 592 55.92 -8.61 -8.14
C PRO A 592 54.78 -8.95 -7.14
N ARG A 593 53.66 -9.53 -7.58
CA ARG A 593 52.42 -9.66 -6.79
C ARG A 593 52.09 -11.12 -6.45
N LEU A 594 51.43 -11.32 -5.30
CA LEU A 594 51.04 -12.63 -4.78
C LEU A 594 50.22 -13.45 -5.79
N VAL A 595 50.51 -14.74 -5.85
CA VAL A 595 49.74 -15.72 -6.62
C VAL A 595 48.35 -15.82 -6.03
N VAL A 596 47.33 -15.68 -6.88
CA VAL A 596 45.93 -15.89 -6.48
C VAL A 596 45.49 -17.25 -6.97
N TYR A 597 45.23 -18.17 -6.05
CA TYR A 597 44.76 -19.50 -6.40
C TYR A 597 43.25 -19.48 -6.62
N GLY A 598 42.76 -20.27 -7.58
CA GLY A 598 41.33 -20.49 -7.78
C GLY A 598 40.85 -20.14 -9.19
N HIS A 599 39.57 -19.79 -9.33
CA HIS A 599 38.95 -19.56 -10.64
C HIS A 599 38.18 -18.25 -10.68
N CYS A 600 38.13 -17.64 -11.87
CA CYS A 600 37.36 -16.44 -12.14
C CYS A 600 36.13 -16.75 -13.00
N ALA A 601 34.94 -16.39 -12.54
CA ALA A 601 33.71 -16.47 -13.33
C ALA A 601 33.56 -15.34 -14.36
N LEU A 602 34.58 -14.49 -14.56
CA LEU A 602 34.62 -13.56 -15.70
C LEU A 602 35.15 -14.31 -16.92
N ASN A 603 34.61 -14.03 -18.12
CA ASN A 603 35.16 -14.58 -19.35
C ASN A 603 36.60 -14.06 -19.55
N PRO A 604 37.61 -14.93 -19.79
CA PRO A 604 39.01 -14.54 -19.93
C PRO A 604 39.25 -13.53 -21.06
N LYS A 605 38.36 -13.49 -22.06
CA LYS A 605 38.40 -12.51 -23.15
C LYS A 605 37.91 -11.11 -22.73
N THR A 606 37.35 -10.96 -21.52
CA THR A 606 36.83 -9.70 -21.00
C THR A 606 37.87 -9.06 -20.08
N PRO A 607 38.29 -7.81 -20.33
CA PRO A 607 39.22 -7.10 -19.44
C PRO A 607 38.67 -7.01 -18.01
N CYS A 608 39.51 -7.34 -17.01
CA CYS A 608 39.11 -7.28 -15.61
C CYS A 608 38.99 -5.82 -15.13
N PRO A 609 37.82 -5.37 -14.64
CA PRO A 609 37.63 -3.98 -14.19
C PRO A 609 38.33 -3.70 -12.85
N VAL A 610 38.77 -4.74 -12.14
CA VAL A 610 39.33 -4.62 -10.79
C VAL A 610 40.86 -4.50 -10.80
N ASN A 611 41.54 -4.96 -11.87
CA ASN A 611 42.98 -4.92 -12.22
C ASN A 611 44.05 -4.84 -11.07
N LEU A 612 43.70 -5.24 -9.84
CA LEU A 612 44.51 -5.15 -8.63
C LEU A 612 44.24 -6.43 -7.81
N PHE A 613 45.24 -7.32 -7.78
CA PHE A 613 45.10 -8.72 -7.41
C PHE A 613 45.03 -9.11 -5.91
N PRO A 614 45.11 -8.23 -4.89
CA PRO A 614 44.67 -8.62 -3.54
C PRO A 614 43.13 -8.60 -3.38
N LYS A 615 42.40 -8.00 -4.34
CA LYS A 615 40.92 -7.89 -4.28
C LYS A 615 40.20 -9.16 -4.77
N CYS A 616 40.92 -10.10 -5.37
CA CYS A 616 40.33 -11.28 -5.99
C CYS A 616 39.63 -12.18 -4.96
N TYR A 617 40.24 -12.49 -3.81
CA TYR A 617 39.59 -13.32 -2.78
C TYR A 617 38.31 -12.72 -2.20
N GLY A 618 38.08 -11.41 -2.37
CA GLY A 618 36.83 -10.72 -2.04
C GLY A 618 35.91 -10.42 -3.23
N CYS A 619 36.31 -10.78 -4.45
CA CYS A 619 35.60 -10.45 -5.68
C CYS A 619 34.40 -11.38 -5.89
N SER A 620 33.23 -10.84 -6.24
CA SER A 620 32.02 -11.64 -6.51
C SER A 620 32.16 -12.65 -7.66
N SER A 621 33.19 -12.51 -8.50
CA SER A 621 33.51 -13.45 -9.59
C SER A 621 34.49 -14.55 -9.17
N PHE A 622 35.14 -14.45 -8.01
CA PHE A 622 36.08 -15.46 -7.52
C PHE A 622 35.37 -16.74 -7.07
N ARG A 623 35.94 -17.90 -7.40
CA ARG A 623 35.42 -19.23 -7.05
C ARG A 623 36.52 -20.03 -6.37
N PRO A 624 36.51 -20.15 -5.03
CA PRO A 624 37.44 -21.02 -4.32
C PRO A 624 37.14 -22.49 -4.59
N SER A 625 38.18 -23.32 -4.52
CA SER A 625 38.09 -24.77 -4.78
C SER A 625 38.67 -25.67 -3.71
N THR A 626 37.96 -26.74 -3.35
CA THR A 626 38.41 -27.70 -2.34
C THR A 626 39.73 -28.35 -2.77
N GLY A 627 39.94 -28.61 -4.06
CA GLY A 627 41.22 -29.10 -4.59
C GLY A 627 42.42 -28.16 -4.38
N LYS A 628 42.19 -26.86 -4.11
CA LYS A 628 43.25 -25.87 -3.80
C LYS A 628 43.32 -25.48 -2.32
N LEU A 629 42.60 -26.19 -1.45
CA LEU A 629 42.57 -25.90 -0.01
C LEU A 629 43.98 -25.78 0.62
N PRO A 630 44.94 -26.69 0.37
CA PRO A 630 46.28 -26.56 0.95
C PRO A 630 47.01 -25.26 0.54
N LEU A 631 46.73 -24.75 -0.66
CA LEU A 631 47.33 -23.52 -1.17
C LEU A 631 46.69 -22.30 -0.50
N TYR A 632 45.37 -22.31 -0.28
CA TYR A 632 44.70 -21.26 0.48
C TYR A 632 45.14 -21.22 1.93
N GLU A 633 45.40 -22.35 2.57
CA GLU A 633 45.86 -22.39 3.95
C GLU A 633 47.27 -21.80 4.08
N ARG A 634 48.19 -22.20 3.20
CA ARG A 634 49.53 -21.60 3.13
C ARG A 634 49.47 -20.10 2.88
N GLN A 635 48.60 -19.66 1.97
CA GLN A 635 48.42 -18.24 1.66
C GLN A 635 47.86 -17.48 2.87
N TYR A 636 46.86 -18.05 3.56
CA TYR A 636 46.24 -17.44 4.74
C TYR A 636 47.25 -17.28 5.88
N GLU A 637 48.07 -18.31 6.15
CA GLU A 637 49.16 -18.26 7.13
C GLU A 637 50.21 -17.20 6.75
N GLY A 638 50.60 -17.13 5.48
CA GLY A 638 51.55 -16.12 4.99
C GLY A 638 51.01 -14.68 5.13
N GLU A 639 49.72 -14.46 4.91
CA GLU A 639 49.07 -13.16 5.12
C GLU A 639 48.99 -12.80 6.61
N GLN A 640 48.75 -13.77 7.50
CA GLN A 640 48.79 -13.55 8.95
C GLN A 640 50.19 -13.15 9.43
N GLN A 641 51.22 -13.82 8.91
CA GLN A 641 52.61 -13.45 9.18
C GLN A 641 52.92 -12.05 8.65
N ARG A 642 52.52 -11.73 7.41
CA ARG A 642 52.72 -10.39 6.83
C ARG A 642 52.04 -9.30 7.63
N LEU A 643 50.83 -9.57 8.16
CA LEU A 643 50.11 -8.63 9.03
C LEU A 643 50.92 -8.35 10.30
N ALA A 644 51.40 -9.39 10.98
CA ALA A 644 52.19 -9.24 12.21
C ALA A 644 53.50 -8.48 11.98
N GLU A 645 54.20 -8.76 10.88
CA GLU A 645 55.44 -8.06 10.49
C GLU A 645 55.17 -6.59 10.13
N ALA A 646 54.11 -6.30 9.39
CA ALA A 646 53.72 -4.95 9.00
C ALA A 646 53.28 -4.09 10.20
N GLU A 647 52.54 -4.67 11.16
CA GLU A 647 52.16 -4.00 12.40
C GLU A 647 53.38 -3.69 13.28
N THR A 648 54.35 -4.61 13.33
CA THR A 648 55.59 -4.42 14.09
C THR A 648 56.49 -3.33 13.48
N THR A 649 56.50 -3.21 12.15
CA THR A 649 57.34 -2.25 11.40
C THR A 649 56.65 -0.92 11.09
N GLY A 650 55.38 -0.75 11.48
CA GLY A 650 54.60 0.46 11.23
C GLY A 650 54.18 0.67 9.76
N ALA A 651 54.18 -0.38 8.94
CA ALA A 651 53.82 -0.33 7.54
C ALA A 651 52.29 -0.39 7.35
N GLU A 652 51.61 0.73 7.60
CA GLU A 652 50.14 0.83 7.60
C GLU A 652 49.46 0.24 6.36
N LEU A 653 49.97 0.54 5.16
CA LEU A 653 49.40 0.03 3.90
C LEU A 653 49.49 -1.51 3.79
N ALA A 654 50.65 -2.08 4.16
CA ALA A 654 50.86 -3.52 4.12
C ALA A 654 50.00 -4.25 5.15
N SER A 655 49.81 -3.64 6.34
CA SER A 655 48.88 -4.12 7.37
C SER A 655 47.43 -4.09 6.88
N GLU A 656 46.99 -2.99 6.26
CA GLU A 656 45.63 -2.89 5.70
C GLU A 656 45.37 -3.91 4.58
N GLU A 657 46.33 -4.11 3.68
CA GLU A 657 46.22 -5.08 2.57
C GLU A 657 46.20 -6.53 3.07
N ALA A 658 47.04 -6.87 4.05
CA ALA A 658 47.07 -8.19 4.66
C ALA A 658 45.76 -8.49 5.39
N LYS A 659 45.30 -7.53 6.21
CA LYS A 659 44.05 -7.62 6.93
C LYS A 659 42.85 -7.78 6.00
N ALA A 660 42.77 -7.00 4.91
CA ALA A 660 41.68 -7.10 3.94
C ALA A 660 41.64 -8.47 3.24
N THR A 661 42.82 -9.05 2.98
CA THR A 661 42.95 -10.38 2.36
C THR A 661 42.49 -11.47 3.33
N ILE A 662 42.96 -11.44 4.58
CA ILE A 662 42.53 -12.35 5.66
C ILE A 662 41.01 -12.27 5.84
N GLU A 663 40.45 -11.06 5.99
CA GLU A 663 39.00 -10.85 6.15
C GLU A 663 38.19 -11.35 4.94
N ALA A 664 38.77 -11.32 3.73
CA ALA A 664 38.13 -11.87 2.55
C ALA A 664 38.13 -13.41 2.58
N MET A 665 39.25 -14.02 2.95
CA MET A 665 39.42 -15.48 3.05
C MET A 665 38.59 -16.08 4.19
N ASP A 666 38.52 -15.40 5.35
CA ASP A 666 37.70 -15.82 6.50
C ASP A 666 36.23 -16.06 6.16
N LYS A 667 35.72 -15.34 5.16
CA LYS A 667 34.33 -15.48 4.71
C LYS A 667 34.06 -16.82 4.06
N TRP A 668 35.07 -17.50 3.52
CA TRP A 668 34.86 -18.73 2.77
C TRP A 668 35.74 -19.92 3.14
N LEU A 669 36.94 -19.69 3.66
CA LEU A 669 37.91 -20.74 3.96
C LEU A 669 37.38 -21.75 4.99
N ARG A 670 36.64 -21.28 6.01
CA ARG A 670 36.04 -22.14 7.04
C ARG A 670 35.05 -23.15 6.48
N GLU A 671 34.18 -22.70 5.57
CA GLU A 671 33.20 -23.58 4.95
C GLU A 671 33.85 -24.48 3.90
N LEU A 672 34.86 -23.98 3.19
CA LEU A 672 35.66 -24.78 2.27
C LEU A 672 36.36 -25.95 3.00
N ARG A 673 36.92 -25.71 4.19
CA ARG A 673 37.47 -26.75 5.09
C ARG A 673 36.41 -27.77 5.48
N ARG A 674 35.20 -27.32 5.83
CA ARG A 674 34.09 -28.22 6.18
C ARG A 674 33.73 -29.13 5.01
N LEU A 675 33.64 -28.57 3.80
CA LEU A 675 33.30 -29.31 2.58
C LEU A 675 34.38 -30.30 2.13
N ALA A 676 35.66 -29.95 2.30
CA ALA A 676 36.77 -30.85 1.96
C ALA A 676 36.81 -32.11 2.84
N ASN A 677 36.23 -32.05 4.05
CA ASN A 677 36.24 -33.14 5.02
C ASN A 677 34.96 -34.00 5.02
N GLY A 678 34.01 -33.74 4.10
CA GLY A 678 32.72 -34.43 4.00
C GLY A 678 31.62 -33.80 4.85
#